data_AF-H6REP4-F1
#
_entry.id   AF-H6REP4-F1
#
_cell.length_a   1.000
_cell.length_b   1.000
_cell.length_c   1.000
_cell.angle_alpha   90.00
_cell.angle_beta   90.00
_cell.angle_gamma   90.00
#
_symmetry.space_group_name_H-M   'P 1'
#
loop_
_entity.id
_entity.type
_entity.pdbx_description
1 polymer ?
#
loop_
_entity_poly.entity_id
_entity_poly.type
_entity_poly.pdbx_seq_one_letter_code
_entity_poly.pdbx_strand_id
1 'polypeptide(L)'
;MKKGLLGLLVVALTVVGCQNYDDQFDELNDKILSLSQSISELDGIRTEVTALGTKLDQLASTSASASDLATVMAEVAALTTSMAEIKAATDYGDEEIDDLEAEIDEIKAALNELLQQASIIQQDIVIMSTAQLEYVENLMGLDPAEDNTFVADESREYIVAGNITIDAEFVEDAAIAARLNAVLARIASVIIPADGSGVTIDSGSSATKGTALTLTSMAFVDGTISLEGANTIDASTLAALTSTLTLKQGGAIAFAALNQVGDVRIAPAAGAATITSVDFSKVTTGGQISTAPGQLVSADMSGDVDLGKLDLPPTVTLGEISSLKAGGAPNGVVISALKATSIDLMDTTSFDVTGSVSITAKGAISVNAKSISGALYVKSTEGSIALNDLSSAGLTTLSASETIHAGITSNASGTTASGSEVHFALLKTNAAALTITAATVDLSKLESNAVTATINTCSNLALAELASAAGNIVAPDAATFSAPKLVTSTGTIDVKTGAAITLKNLSTTTTTLLDFANMTQLTLLEQGTNLDFSDASSMTTLNYTGKLLYSDAMDQQTNSVTITAMPLLANINIGDGYIGNLHVNGAGVVELTTAGKIVNVQVANNTALTDLSFGHDHLSGERAATVLVASNGKIEELDLSTINKIKTVNVSGNASLTALTMAGFSPAAEPGAAINVTISGNGLTADYDTAVAGSETTPYSDASLSDSTGLLCSVSQFINFYDGQADRTVTPTLSLNLAKVTNDAATPVTATLSDTLSGDTAAKAGLDGVAGGADAETDGGAIDSIAEMTAIIDTCS
;
A
#
# COMPACT_ATOMS: atom_id res chain seq x y z
N MET A 1 -57.85 -98.03 36.78
CA MET A 1 -57.22 -97.88 35.45
C MET A 1 -58.17 -97.47 34.31
N LYS A 2 -59.49 -97.28 34.53
CA LYS A 2 -60.44 -96.81 33.48
C LYS A 2 -60.62 -95.28 33.37
N LYS A 3 -60.13 -94.48 34.33
CA LYS A 3 -60.24 -93.01 34.29
C LYS A 3 -59.06 -92.31 33.59
N GLY A 4 -57.91 -92.98 33.46
CA GLY A 4 -56.74 -92.41 32.75
C GLY A 4 -56.84 -92.51 31.23
N LEU A 5 -57.52 -93.54 30.70
CA LEU A 5 -57.56 -93.82 29.27
C LEU A 5 -58.57 -92.94 28.50
N LEU A 6 -59.69 -92.56 29.13
CA LEU A 6 -60.65 -91.61 28.51
C LEU A 6 -60.15 -90.15 28.56
N GLY A 7 -59.37 -89.77 29.57
CA GLY A 7 -58.72 -88.46 29.59
C GLY A 7 -57.68 -88.33 28.48
N LEU A 8 -56.90 -89.39 28.23
CA LEU A 8 -55.90 -89.42 27.16
C LEU A 8 -56.53 -89.35 25.76
N LEU A 9 -57.69 -89.98 25.53
CA LEU A 9 -58.34 -90.00 24.22
C LEU A 9 -59.00 -88.64 23.88
N VAL A 10 -59.59 -87.95 24.87
CA VAL A 10 -60.15 -86.61 24.68
C VAL A 10 -59.02 -85.58 24.49
N VAL A 11 -57.91 -85.72 25.21
CA VAL A 11 -56.70 -84.91 25.01
C VAL A 11 -56.06 -85.19 23.64
N ALA A 12 -56.02 -86.44 23.18
CA ALA A 12 -55.49 -86.76 21.84
C ALA A 12 -56.37 -86.21 20.70
N LEU A 13 -57.71 -86.25 20.82
CA LEU A 13 -58.61 -85.68 19.81
C LEU A 13 -58.61 -84.14 19.80
N THR A 14 -58.45 -83.49 20.97
CA THR A 14 -58.26 -82.03 21.04
C THR A 14 -56.86 -81.62 20.57
N VAL A 15 -55.81 -82.41 20.81
CA VAL A 15 -54.46 -82.10 20.33
C VAL A 15 -54.35 -82.25 18.80
N VAL A 16 -54.97 -83.27 18.19
CA VAL A 16 -54.97 -83.43 16.71
C VAL A 16 -55.88 -82.41 16.02
N GLY A 17 -57.03 -82.08 16.63
CA GLY A 17 -57.91 -81.02 16.16
C GLY A 17 -57.30 -79.62 16.28
N CYS A 18 -56.55 -79.36 17.36
CA CYS A 18 -55.75 -78.14 17.50
C CYS A 18 -54.57 -78.12 16.54
N GLN A 19 -53.85 -79.23 16.32
CA GLN A 19 -52.72 -79.28 15.35
C GLN A 19 -53.15 -78.95 13.93
N ASN A 20 -54.25 -79.55 13.43
CA ASN A 20 -54.73 -79.23 12.09
C ASN A 20 -55.29 -77.79 11.99
N TYR A 21 -55.75 -77.21 13.10
CA TYR A 21 -56.19 -75.81 13.14
C TYR A 21 -55.00 -74.85 13.20
N ASP A 22 -53.92 -75.24 13.91
CA ASP A 22 -52.64 -74.52 14.00
C ASP A 22 -51.95 -74.52 12.64
N ASP A 23 -51.82 -75.68 11.98
CA ASP A 23 -51.22 -75.81 10.64
C ASP A 23 -52.00 -74.99 9.59
N GLN A 24 -53.35 -74.98 9.66
CA GLN A 24 -54.19 -74.15 8.77
C GLN A 24 -54.08 -72.65 9.09
N PHE A 25 -53.84 -72.30 10.35
CA PHE A 25 -53.65 -70.92 10.77
C PHE A 25 -52.26 -70.42 10.36
N ASP A 26 -51.23 -71.26 10.44
CA ASP A 26 -49.89 -70.99 9.93
C ASP A 26 -49.91 -70.82 8.39
N GLU A 27 -50.57 -71.73 7.66
CA GLU A 27 -50.71 -71.60 6.19
C GLU A 27 -51.48 -70.32 5.80
N LEU A 28 -52.52 -69.96 6.57
CA LEU A 28 -53.25 -68.72 6.37
C LEU A 28 -52.38 -67.51 6.69
N ASN A 29 -51.58 -67.56 7.75
CA ASN A 29 -50.68 -66.48 8.14
C ASN A 29 -49.55 -66.30 7.10
N ASP A 30 -49.02 -67.39 6.55
CA ASP A 30 -48.07 -67.36 5.43
C ASP A 30 -48.71 -66.76 4.17
N LYS A 31 -49.96 -67.12 3.85
CA LYS A 31 -50.72 -66.50 2.75
C LYS A 31 -51.00 -65.02 2.98
N ILE A 32 -51.32 -64.63 4.22
CA ILE A 32 -51.52 -63.22 4.59
C ILE A 32 -50.22 -62.43 4.48
N LEU A 33 -49.09 -63.01 4.90
CA LEU A 33 -47.77 -62.40 4.75
C LEU A 33 -47.39 -62.24 3.27
N SER A 34 -47.62 -63.27 2.46
CA SER A 34 -47.39 -63.23 1.01
C SER A 34 -48.26 -62.18 0.33
N LEU A 35 -49.56 -62.13 0.65
CA LEU A 35 -50.48 -61.13 0.10
C LEU A 35 -50.11 -59.71 0.57
N SER A 36 -49.68 -59.55 1.82
CA SER A 36 -49.22 -58.26 2.33
C SER A 36 -47.95 -57.79 1.62
N GLN A 37 -47.05 -58.71 1.27
CA GLN A 37 -45.86 -58.40 0.48
C GLN A 37 -46.25 -57.98 -0.95
N SER A 38 -47.14 -58.75 -1.60
CA SER A 38 -47.67 -58.44 -2.92
C SER A 38 -48.34 -57.06 -2.98
N ILE A 39 -49.16 -56.72 -1.99
CA ILE A 39 -49.80 -55.39 -1.90
C ILE A 39 -48.74 -54.28 -1.76
N SER A 40 -47.69 -54.50 -0.98
CA SER A 40 -46.61 -53.52 -0.81
C SER A 40 -45.80 -53.30 -2.09
N GLU A 41 -45.58 -54.35 -2.88
CA GLU A 41 -44.89 -54.26 -4.18
C GLU A 41 -45.73 -53.47 -5.20
N LEU A 42 -47.05 -53.73 -5.25
CA LEU A 42 -47.98 -53.02 -6.13
C LEU A 42 -48.13 -51.53 -5.76
N ASP A 43 -48.16 -51.22 -4.46
CA ASP A 43 -48.22 -49.83 -3.95
C ASP A 43 -46.93 -49.05 -4.26
N GLY A 44 -45.79 -49.74 -4.24
CA GLY A 44 -44.50 -49.20 -4.71
C GLY A 44 -44.55 -48.80 -6.18
N ILE A 45 -45.03 -49.69 -7.06
CA ILE A 45 -45.18 -49.40 -8.50
C ILE A 45 -46.15 -48.25 -8.76
N ARG A 46 -47.31 -48.20 -8.06
CA ARG A 46 -48.26 -47.07 -8.17
C ARG A 46 -47.61 -45.73 -7.82
N THR A 47 -46.76 -45.72 -6.80
CA THR A 47 -46.00 -44.54 -6.40
C THR A 47 -45.01 -44.12 -7.49
N GLU A 48 -44.29 -45.08 -8.10
CA GLU A 48 -43.36 -44.82 -9.21
C GLU A 48 -44.08 -44.30 -10.47
N VAL A 49 -45.21 -44.89 -10.86
CA VAL A 49 -46.07 -44.44 -11.98
C VAL A 49 -46.50 -42.97 -11.75
N THR A 50 -47.00 -42.65 -10.56
CA THR A 50 -47.48 -41.30 -10.23
C THR A 50 -46.34 -40.27 -10.23
N ALA A 51 -45.17 -40.64 -9.69
CA ALA A 51 -44.00 -39.76 -9.67
C ALA A 51 -43.49 -39.47 -11.10
N LEU A 52 -43.49 -40.49 -11.96
CA LEU A 52 -43.07 -40.37 -13.35
C LEU A 52 -44.04 -39.53 -14.17
N GLY A 53 -45.36 -39.69 -13.98
CA GLY A 53 -46.38 -38.82 -14.57
C GLY A 53 -46.19 -37.34 -14.15
N THR A 54 -45.96 -37.10 -12.86
CA THR A 54 -45.67 -35.73 -12.35
C THR A 54 -44.40 -35.14 -12.95
N LYS A 55 -43.34 -35.95 -13.11
CA LYS A 55 -42.09 -35.53 -13.74
C LYS A 55 -42.30 -35.19 -15.21
N LEU A 56 -43.11 -35.97 -15.92
CA LEU A 56 -43.46 -35.73 -17.31
C LEU A 56 -44.27 -34.43 -17.49
N ASP A 57 -45.23 -34.15 -16.60
CA ASP A 57 -45.99 -32.89 -16.57
C ASP A 57 -45.09 -31.67 -16.29
N GLN A 58 -44.11 -31.83 -15.40
CA GLN A 58 -43.12 -30.80 -15.12
C GLN A 58 -42.23 -30.54 -16.34
N LEU A 59 -41.77 -31.59 -17.03
CA LEU A 59 -40.95 -31.45 -18.22
C LEU A 59 -41.71 -30.87 -19.41
N ALA A 60 -42.98 -31.23 -19.57
CA ALA A 60 -43.88 -30.65 -20.57
C ALA A 60 -44.12 -29.15 -20.35
N SER A 61 -44.02 -28.67 -19.10
CA SER A 61 -44.22 -27.25 -18.75
C SER A 61 -42.94 -26.42 -18.65
N THR A 62 -41.76 -27.03 -18.65
CA THR A 62 -40.48 -26.34 -18.40
C THR A 62 -39.41 -26.48 -19.49
N SER A 63 -39.74 -27.09 -20.64
CA SER A 63 -38.81 -27.48 -21.71
C SER A 63 -37.79 -28.52 -21.23
N ALA A 64 -37.99 -29.78 -21.63
CA ALA A 64 -37.16 -30.90 -21.21
C ALA A 64 -35.75 -30.84 -21.83
N SER A 65 -34.69 -31.06 -21.03
CA SER A 65 -33.35 -31.27 -21.58
C SER A 65 -33.17 -32.71 -22.08
N ALA A 66 -32.16 -32.95 -22.92
CA ALA A 66 -31.83 -34.31 -23.38
C ALA A 66 -31.47 -35.27 -22.23
N SER A 67 -30.86 -34.75 -21.16
CA SER A 67 -30.56 -35.53 -19.94
C SER A 67 -31.84 -35.87 -19.17
N ASP A 68 -32.80 -34.96 -19.11
CA ASP A 68 -34.09 -35.21 -18.47
C ASP A 68 -34.88 -36.29 -19.21
N LEU A 69 -34.91 -36.21 -20.54
CA LEU A 69 -35.57 -37.20 -21.41
C LEU A 69 -34.89 -38.57 -21.31
N ALA A 70 -33.55 -38.64 -21.33
CA ALA A 70 -32.82 -39.89 -21.15
C ALA A 70 -33.08 -40.55 -19.78
N THR A 71 -33.21 -39.73 -18.73
CA THR A 71 -33.54 -40.21 -17.37
C THR A 71 -34.98 -40.75 -17.32
N VAL A 72 -35.95 -40.04 -17.89
CA VAL A 72 -37.36 -40.48 -17.96
C VAL A 72 -37.50 -41.75 -18.80
N MET A 73 -36.76 -41.88 -19.91
CA MET A 73 -36.75 -43.11 -20.72
C MET A 73 -36.22 -44.33 -19.94
N ALA A 74 -35.19 -44.15 -19.11
CA ALA A 74 -34.67 -45.22 -18.26
C ALA A 74 -35.66 -45.61 -17.14
N GLU A 75 -36.34 -44.63 -16.53
CA GLU A 75 -37.37 -44.85 -15.51
C GLU A 75 -38.60 -45.58 -16.09
N VAL A 76 -39.09 -45.21 -17.28
CA VAL A 76 -40.18 -45.93 -17.98
C VAL A 76 -39.78 -47.37 -18.33
N ALA A 77 -38.53 -47.60 -18.76
CA ALA A 77 -38.04 -48.93 -19.10
C ALA A 77 -37.92 -49.84 -17.86
N ALA A 78 -37.46 -49.30 -16.74
CA ALA A 78 -37.44 -50.00 -15.46
C ALA A 78 -38.86 -50.36 -14.99
N LEU A 79 -39.79 -49.39 -15.05
CA LEU A 79 -41.18 -49.59 -14.66
C LEU A 79 -41.90 -50.61 -15.53
N THR A 80 -41.64 -50.61 -16.84
CA THR A 80 -42.17 -51.62 -17.78
C THR A 80 -41.63 -53.02 -17.47
N THR A 81 -40.37 -53.11 -17.02
CA THR A 81 -39.77 -54.39 -16.62
C THR A 81 -40.38 -54.90 -15.31
N SER A 82 -40.50 -54.04 -14.29
CA SER A 82 -41.16 -54.36 -13.02
C SER A 82 -42.62 -54.80 -13.22
N MET A 83 -43.34 -54.14 -14.14
CA MET A 83 -44.72 -54.52 -14.47
C MET A 83 -44.81 -55.90 -15.13
N ALA A 84 -43.90 -56.20 -16.06
CA ALA A 84 -43.85 -57.52 -16.70
C ALA A 84 -43.50 -58.63 -15.70
N GLU A 85 -42.67 -58.35 -14.70
CA GLU A 85 -42.35 -59.28 -13.61
C GLU A 85 -43.54 -59.53 -12.69
N ILE A 86 -44.29 -58.49 -12.32
CA ILE A 86 -45.53 -58.62 -11.54
C ILE A 86 -46.62 -59.38 -12.31
N LYS A 87 -46.80 -59.09 -13.61
CA LYS A 87 -47.79 -59.79 -14.46
C LYS A 87 -47.46 -61.28 -14.63
N ALA A 88 -46.19 -61.65 -14.53
CA ALA A 88 -45.77 -63.05 -14.60
C ALA A 88 -45.97 -63.81 -13.27
N ALA A 89 -46.15 -63.11 -12.16
CA ALA A 89 -46.44 -63.72 -10.86
C ALA A 89 -47.94 -64.10 -10.77
N THR A 90 -48.23 -65.33 -10.35
CA THR A 90 -49.60 -65.90 -10.35
C THR A 90 -50.52 -65.41 -9.22
N ASP A 91 -50.06 -64.44 -8.42
CA ASP A 91 -50.68 -64.08 -7.13
C ASP A 91 -51.46 -62.74 -7.18
N TYR A 92 -51.50 -62.07 -8.34
CA TYR A 92 -52.13 -60.76 -8.53
C TYR A 92 -53.39 -60.85 -9.41
N GLY A 93 -54.39 -60.00 -9.14
CA GLY A 93 -55.61 -59.93 -9.94
C GLY A 93 -55.39 -59.17 -11.25
N ASP A 94 -55.88 -59.73 -12.36
CA ASP A 94 -55.67 -59.17 -13.72
C ASP A 94 -56.14 -57.70 -13.85
N GLU A 95 -57.24 -57.32 -13.18
CA GLU A 95 -57.84 -55.97 -13.29
C GLU A 95 -56.93 -54.85 -12.74
N GLU A 96 -56.27 -55.05 -11.59
CA GLU A 96 -55.45 -54.00 -10.96
C GLU A 96 -54.10 -53.80 -11.67
N ILE A 97 -53.60 -54.86 -12.33
CA ILE A 97 -52.41 -54.82 -13.18
C ILE A 97 -52.74 -54.16 -14.51
N ASP A 98 -53.88 -54.51 -15.11
CA ASP A 98 -54.31 -53.92 -16.39
C ASP A 98 -54.53 -52.40 -16.28
N ASP A 99 -55.06 -51.91 -15.15
CA ASP A 99 -55.18 -50.46 -14.87
C ASP A 99 -53.81 -49.76 -14.82
N LEU A 100 -52.81 -50.37 -14.17
CA LEU A 100 -51.46 -49.81 -14.10
C LEU A 100 -50.72 -49.89 -15.45
N GLU A 101 -50.95 -50.94 -16.24
CA GLU A 101 -50.43 -51.03 -17.60
C GLU A 101 -51.01 -49.92 -18.49
N ALA A 102 -52.30 -49.60 -18.33
CA ALA A 102 -52.92 -48.49 -19.02
C ALA A 102 -52.30 -47.13 -18.63
N GLU A 103 -52.07 -46.88 -17.34
CA GLU A 103 -51.37 -45.66 -16.87
C GLU A 103 -49.93 -45.57 -17.41
N ILE A 104 -49.19 -46.68 -17.46
CA ILE A 104 -47.84 -46.73 -18.05
C ILE A 104 -47.89 -46.44 -19.55
N ASP A 105 -48.89 -46.93 -20.27
CA ASP A 105 -49.06 -46.65 -21.70
C ASP A 105 -49.46 -45.20 -21.97
N GLU A 106 -50.24 -44.57 -21.09
CA GLU A 106 -50.49 -43.12 -21.11
C GLU A 106 -49.19 -42.33 -20.89
N ILE A 107 -48.34 -42.73 -19.94
CA ILE A 107 -47.01 -42.14 -19.73
C ILE A 107 -46.12 -42.31 -20.98
N LYS A 108 -46.13 -43.48 -21.63
CA LYS A 108 -45.39 -43.69 -22.89
C LYS A 108 -45.92 -42.82 -24.03
N ALA A 109 -47.24 -42.61 -24.10
CA ALA A 109 -47.85 -41.75 -25.10
C ALA A 109 -47.45 -40.28 -24.88
N ALA A 110 -47.54 -39.80 -23.65
CA ALA A 110 -47.10 -38.46 -23.28
C ALA A 110 -45.58 -38.27 -23.44
N LEU A 111 -44.77 -39.30 -23.19
CA LEU A 111 -43.34 -39.29 -23.48
C LEU A 111 -43.08 -39.23 -24.98
N ASN A 112 -43.81 -39.97 -25.80
CA ASN A 112 -43.71 -39.89 -27.26
C ASN A 112 -44.17 -38.54 -27.80
N GLU A 113 -45.16 -37.91 -27.17
CA GLU A 113 -45.57 -36.55 -27.49
C GLU A 113 -44.47 -35.56 -27.11
N LEU A 114 -43.86 -35.71 -25.93
CA LEU A 114 -42.72 -34.90 -25.49
C LEU A 114 -41.48 -35.13 -26.37
N LEU A 115 -41.25 -36.34 -26.88
CA LEU A 115 -40.18 -36.66 -27.84
C LEU A 115 -40.45 -36.09 -29.24
N GLN A 116 -41.72 -35.95 -29.64
CA GLN A 116 -42.10 -35.26 -30.87
C GLN A 116 -42.06 -33.73 -30.70
N GLN A 117 -42.36 -33.24 -29.50
CA GLN A 117 -42.17 -31.84 -29.10
C GLN A 117 -40.69 -31.49 -28.93
N ALA A 118 -39.86 -32.47 -28.54
CA ALA A 118 -38.41 -32.35 -28.50
C ALA A 118 -37.87 -32.48 -29.93
N SER A 119 -37.82 -31.35 -30.64
CA SER A 119 -37.20 -31.16 -31.96
C SER A 119 -35.73 -31.63 -32.04
N ILE A 120 -35.45 -32.92 -31.84
CA ILE A 120 -34.11 -33.48 -31.75
C ILE A 120 -33.77 -34.20 -33.06
N ILE A 121 -32.70 -33.76 -33.72
CA ILE A 121 -32.12 -34.41 -34.90
C ILE A 121 -30.98 -35.31 -34.43
N GLN A 122 -31.13 -36.63 -34.56
CA GLN A 122 -30.15 -37.63 -34.11
C GLN A 122 -29.17 -38.10 -35.20
N GLN A 123 -28.84 -37.21 -36.14
CA GLN A 123 -27.95 -37.49 -37.27
C GLN A 123 -27.11 -36.28 -37.61
N ASP A 124 -26.03 -36.50 -38.36
CA ASP A 124 -25.20 -35.40 -38.86
C ASP A 124 -25.98 -34.52 -39.86
N ILE A 125 -25.75 -33.22 -39.77
CA ILE A 125 -26.22 -32.24 -40.75
C ILE A 125 -25.06 -31.90 -41.67
N VAL A 126 -25.19 -32.20 -42.96
CA VAL A 126 -24.18 -31.88 -43.97
C VAL A 126 -24.84 -31.10 -45.09
N ILE A 127 -24.42 -29.85 -45.31
CA ILE A 127 -24.94 -28.96 -46.37
C ILE A 127 -23.77 -28.38 -47.17
N MET A 128 -23.49 -29.00 -48.32
CA MET A 128 -22.46 -28.55 -49.27
C MET A 128 -23.00 -28.35 -50.68
N SER A 129 -24.32 -28.51 -50.86
CA SER A 129 -25.02 -28.40 -52.13
C SER A 129 -26.51 -28.12 -51.91
N THR A 130 -27.19 -27.62 -52.93
CA THR A 130 -28.63 -27.33 -52.88
C THR A 130 -29.48 -28.58 -52.56
N ALA A 131 -29.08 -29.77 -53.02
CA ALA A 131 -29.79 -31.02 -52.74
C ALA A 131 -29.71 -31.41 -51.25
N GLN A 132 -28.58 -31.13 -50.61
CA GLN A 132 -28.41 -31.36 -49.18
C GLN A 132 -29.16 -30.32 -48.33
N LEU A 133 -29.22 -29.07 -48.79
CA LEU A 133 -30.05 -28.04 -48.18
C LEU A 133 -31.53 -28.46 -48.17
N GLU A 134 -32.05 -28.91 -49.32
CA GLU A 134 -33.42 -29.41 -49.46
C GLU A 134 -33.70 -30.62 -48.55
N TYR A 135 -32.73 -31.52 -48.39
CA TYR A 135 -32.85 -32.64 -47.47
C TYR A 135 -33.00 -32.18 -46.00
N VAL A 136 -32.19 -31.23 -45.56
CA VAL A 136 -32.25 -30.70 -44.18
C VAL A 136 -33.50 -29.85 -43.96
N GLU A 137 -33.94 -29.09 -44.95
CA GLU A 137 -35.22 -28.36 -44.91
C GLU A 137 -36.39 -29.32 -44.69
N ASN A 138 -36.43 -30.45 -45.41
CA ASN A 138 -37.43 -31.49 -45.18
C ASN A 138 -37.33 -32.11 -43.78
N LEU A 139 -36.12 -32.36 -43.28
CA LEU A 139 -35.90 -32.91 -41.93
C LEU A 139 -36.42 -31.97 -40.83
N MET A 140 -36.32 -30.66 -41.06
CA MET A 140 -36.79 -29.61 -40.14
C MET A 140 -38.24 -29.17 -40.43
N GLY A 141 -38.94 -29.84 -41.35
CA GLY A 141 -40.31 -29.50 -41.72
C GLY A 141 -40.44 -28.05 -42.21
N LEU A 142 -39.53 -27.63 -43.08
CA LEU A 142 -39.52 -26.33 -43.74
C LEU A 142 -40.09 -26.47 -45.15
N ASP A 143 -40.65 -25.41 -45.72
CA ASP A 143 -41.10 -25.40 -47.11
C ASP A 143 -39.92 -24.97 -48.03
N PRO A 144 -39.25 -25.90 -48.73
CA PRO A 144 -38.10 -25.60 -49.60
C PRO A 144 -38.50 -24.88 -50.90
N ALA A 145 -39.80 -24.83 -51.23
CA ALA A 145 -40.32 -24.33 -52.51
C ALA A 145 -41.04 -22.97 -52.41
N GLU A 146 -41.28 -22.46 -51.19
CA GLU A 146 -42.21 -21.35 -50.92
C GLU A 146 -43.56 -21.51 -51.65
N ASP A 147 -44.00 -22.74 -51.89
CA ASP A 147 -45.22 -23.02 -52.65
C ASP A 147 -46.47 -23.07 -51.76
N ASN A 148 -46.31 -22.87 -50.45
CA ASN A 148 -47.35 -22.87 -49.42
C ASN A 148 -48.13 -24.20 -49.36
N THR A 149 -47.57 -25.30 -49.87
CA THR A 149 -48.20 -26.63 -49.73
C THR A 149 -48.09 -27.19 -48.32
N PHE A 150 -47.20 -26.62 -47.49
CA PHE A 150 -46.99 -26.94 -46.09
C PHE A 150 -46.89 -25.65 -45.24
N VAL A 151 -47.60 -25.57 -44.11
CA VAL A 151 -47.45 -24.45 -43.16
C VAL A 151 -46.28 -24.76 -42.24
N ALA A 152 -45.08 -24.30 -42.60
CA ALA A 152 -43.91 -24.46 -41.75
C ALA A 152 -44.09 -23.69 -40.43
N ASP A 153 -43.76 -24.33 -39.31
CA ASP A 153 -43.61 -23.64 -38.04
C ASP A 153 -42.25 -22.95 -38.05
N GLU A 154 -42.25 -21.67 -38.38
CA GLU A 154 -41.04 -20.85 -38.45
C GLU A 154 -40.44 -20.54 -37.07
N SER A 155 -41.14 -20.85 -35.98
CA SER A 155 -40.69 -20.60 -34.61
C SER A 155 -40.04 -21.81 -33.94
N ARG A 156 -40.08 -22.99 -34.59
CA ARG A 156 -39.58 -24.22 -33.99
C ARG A 156 -38.05 -24.30 -34.04
N GLU A 157 -37.46 -24.48 -32.87
CA GLU A 157 -36.03 -24.66 -32.65
C GLU A 157 -35.67 -26.14 -32.47
N TYR A 158 -34.45 -26.52 -32.86
CA TYR A 158 -33.95 -27.90 -32.90
C TYR A 158 -32.67 -28.11 -32.11
N ILE A 159 -32.55 -29.28 -31.50
CA ILE A 159 -31.31 -29.80 -30.90
C ILE A 159 -30.71 -30.83 -31.84
N VAL A 160 -29.44 -30.68 -32.20
CA VAL A 160 -28.74 -31.61 -33.09
C VAL A 160 -27.82 -32.50 -32.26
N ALA A 161 -28.16 -33.78 -32.17
CA ALA A 161 -27.29 -34.82 -31.60
C ALA A 161 -26.46 -35.45 -32.73
N GLY A 162 -25.45 -34.72 -33.21
CA GLY A 162 -24.64 -35.07 -34.37
C GLY A 162 -23.65 -33.96 -34.73
N ASN A 163 -22.85 -34.18 -35.77
CA ASN A 163 -21.96 -33.17 -36.33
C ASN A 163 -22.73 -32.23 -37.27
N ILE A 164 -22.22 -31.01 -37.42
CA ILE A 164 -22.72 -30.06 -38.41
C ILE A 164 -21.57 -29.69 -39.34
N THR A 165 -21.77 -29.82 -40.65
CA THR A 165 -20.81 -29.40 -41.68
C THR A 165 -21.55 -28.62 -42.76
N ILE A 166 -21.24 -27.34 -42.86
CA ILE A 166 -21.85 -26.43 -43.82
C ILE A 166 -20.74 -25.77 -44.62
N ASP A 167 -20.88 -25.81 -45.94
CA ASP A 167 -20.02 -25.08 -46.87
C ASP A 167 -20.94 -24.26 -47.79
N ALA A 168 -20.96 -22.94 -47.58
CA ALA A 168 -21.81 -22.03 -48.34
C ALA A 168 -21.28 -21.71 -49.73
N GLU A 169 -20.16 -22.29 -50.19
CA GLU A 169 -19.58 -22.02 -51.52
C GLU A 169 -20.57 -22.28 -52.67
N PHE A 170 -21.55 -23.20 -52.50
CA PHE A 170 -22.59 -23.47 -53.50
C PHE A 170 -23.68 -22.39 -53.61
N VAL A 171 -23.70 -21.40 -52.71
CA VAL A 171 -24.72 -20.34 -52.69
C VAL A 171 -24.40 -19.32 -53.79
N GLU A 172 -25.16 -19.38 -54.89
CA GLU A 172 -24.95 -18.53 -56.07
C GLU A 172 -25.92 -17.32 -56.12
N ASP A 173 -26.97 -17.29 -55.30
CA ASP A 173 -27.94 -16.18 -55.22
C ASP A 173 -28.54 -15.97 -53.81
N ALA A 174 -29.26 -14.85 -53.66
CA ALA A 174 -29.86 -14.45 -52.40
C ALA A 174 -31.03 -15.34 -51.92
N ALA A 175 -31.69 -16.07 -52.82
CA ALA A 175 -32.80 -16.95 -52.46
C ALA A 175 -32.27 -18.23 -51.77
N ILE A 176 -31.19 -18.81 -52.30
CA ILE A 176 -30.50 -19.93 -51.65
C ILE A 176 -29.90 -19.49 -50.30
N ALA A 177 -29.36 -18.27 -50.22
CA ALA A 177 -28.84 -17.71 -48.97
C ALA A 177 -29.93 -17.57 -47.89
N ALA A 178 -31.13 -17.10 -48.26
CA ALA A 178 -32.25 -16.97 -47.33
C ALA A 178 -32.70 -18.32 -46.78
N ARG A 179 -32.79 -19.33 -47.64
CA ARG A 179 -33.09 -20.72 -47.28
C ARG A 179 -32.07 -21.32 -46.31
N LEU A 180 -30.79 -21.18 -46.60
CA LEU A 180 -29.72 -21.64 -45.73
C LEU A 180 -29.76 -20.95 -44.35
N ASN A 181 -29.95 -19.63 -44.32
CA ASN A 181 -30.10 -18.89 -43.06
C ASN A 181 -31.36 -19.29 -42.28
N ALA A 182 -32.45 -19.64 -42.96
CA ALA A 182 -33.66 -20.13 -42.30
C ALA A 182 -33.40 -21.49 -41.60
N VAL A 183 -32.62 -22.39 -42.21
CA VAL A 183 -32.18 -23.64 -41.57
C VAL A 183 -31.30 -23.33 -40.34
N LEU A 184 -30.30 -22.48 -40.49
CA LEU A 184 -29.37 -22.11 -39.41
C LEU A 184 -30.05 -21.42 -38.23
N ALA A 185 -31.03 -20.57 -38.51
CA ALA A 185 -31.81 -19.86 -37.51
C ALA A 185 -32.57 -20.80 -36.56
N ARG A 186 -32.79 -22.05 -36.95
CA ARG A 186 -33.57 -23.02 -36.17
C ARG A 186 -32.72 -23.97 -35.34
N ILE A 187 -31.39 -23.92 -35.44
CA ILE A 187 -30.49 -24.78 -34.66
C ILE A 187 -30.23 -24.09 -33.32
N ALA A 188 -30.81 -24.61 -32.24
CA ALA A 188 -30.69 -24.02 -30.91
C ALA A 188 -29.57 -24.61 -30.07
N SER A 189 -29.32 -25.91 -30.19
CA SER A 189 -28.23 -26.57 -29.46
C SER A 189 -27.62 -27.72 -30.23
N VAL A 190 -26.35 -28.01 -29.98
CA VAL A 190 -25.63 -29.13 -30.61
C VAL A 190 -24.96 -29.98 -29.54
N ILE A 191 -25.21 -31.28 -29.56
CA ILE A 191 -24.61 -32.27 -28.67
C ILE A 191 -23.77 -33.20 -29.55
N ILE A 192 -22.44 -33.11 -29.42
CA ILE A 192 -21.53 -33.81 -30.31
C ILE A 192 -21.22 -35.20 -29.73
N PRO A 193 -21.21 -36.28 -30.55
CA PRO A 193 -20.78 -37.61 -30.10
C PRO A 193 -19.33 -37.61 -29.57
N ALA A 194 -18.96 -38.58 -28.73
CA ALA A 194 -17.65 -38.64 -28.07
C ALA A 194 -16.42 -38.56 -29.02
N ASP A 195 -16.58 -38.95 -30.29
CA ASP A 195 -15.55 -38.88 -31.35
C ASP A 195 -15.94 -37.96 -32.52
N GLY A 196 -16.89 -37.05 -32.31
CA GLY A 196 -17.40 -36.15 -33.34
C GLY A 196 -16.40 -35.06 -33.75
N SER A 197 -16.48 -34.64 -35.01
CA SER A 197 -15.74 -33.51 -35.58
C SER A 197 -16.30 -32.12 -35.20
N GLY A 198 -17.52 -32.09 -34.65
CA GLY A 198 -18.16 -30.90 -34.11
C GLY A 198 -18.96 -30.09 -35.14
N VAL A 199 -19.01 -28.77 -34.94
CA VAL A 199 -19.71 -27.83 -35.82
C VAL A 199 -18.68 -27.12 -36.71
N THR A 200 -18.75 -27.31 -38.01
CA THR A 200 -17.94 -26.58 -39.01
C THR A 200 -18.87 -25.85 -39.95
N ILE A 201 -18.72 -24.52 -40.04
CA ILE A 201 -19.52 -23.65 -40.89
C ILE A 201 -18.56 -22.78 -41.70
N ASP A 202 -18.58 -22.93 -43.02
CA ASP A 202 -17.84 -22.09 -43.97
C ASP A 202 -18.82 -21.17 -44.71
N SER A 203 -18.59 -19.86 -44.64
CA SER A 203 -19.39 -18.83 -45.31
C SER A 203 -18.96 -18.58 -46.76
N GLY A 204 -17.96 -19.31 -47.25
CA GLY A 204 -17.43 -19.28 -48.60
C GLY A 204 -16.01 -18.72 -48.68
N SER A 205 -15.28 -19.14 -49.72
CA SER A 205 -13.85 -18.88 -49.87
C SER A 205 -13.47 -17.43 -50.23
N SER A 206 -14.44 -16.58 -50.58
CA SER A 206 -14.21 -15.18 -50.96
C SER A 206 -15.45 -14.32 -50.74
N ALA A 207 -15.32 -12.99 -50.63
CA ALA A 207 -16.47 -12.08 -50.50
C ALA A 207 -17.48 -12.14 -51.67
N THR A 208 -17.08 -12.72 -52.81
CA THR A 208 -17.95 -12.94 -53.98
C THR A 208 -18.48 -14.37 -54.11
N LYS A 209 -18.08 -15.28 -53.22
CA LYS A 209 -18.42 -16.70 -53.23
C LYS A 209 -18.98 -17.11 -51.86
N GLY A 210 -20.19 -17.66 -51.84
CA GLY A 210 -20.93 -17.91 -50.62
C GLY A 210 -21.77 -16.73 -50.12
N THR A 211 -22.11 -16.73 -48.84
CA THR A 211 -23.04 -15.76 -48.24
C THR A 211 -22.73 -15.51 -46.77
N ALA A 212 -23.18 -14.37 -46.24
CA ALA A 212 -23.22 -14.16 -44.79
C ALA A 212 -24.23 -15.13 -44.15
N LEU A 213 -23.85 -15.66 -42.98
CA LEU A 213 -24.60 -16.67 -42.24
C LEU A 213 -24.98 -16.13 -40.85
N THR A 214 -26.18 -16.44 -40.37
CA THR A 214 -26.68 -15.99 -39.07
C THR A 214 -27.29 -17.16 -38.30
N LEU A 215 -26.84 -17.35 -37.07
CA LEU A 215 -27.18 -18.47 -36.19
C LEU A 215 -28.01 -17.95 -35.02
N THR A 216 -29.22 -17.45 -35.29
CA THR A 216 -30.01 -16.63 -34.35
C THR A 216 -30.52 -17.35 -33.10
N SER A 217 -30.60 -18.69 -33.11
CA SER A 217 -31.08 -19.46 -31.96
C SER A 217 -30.00 -20.28 -31.28
N MET A 218 -28.79 -20.37 -31.85
CA MET A 218 -27.76 -21.24 -31.29
C MET A 218 -27.24 -20.68 -29.97
N ALA A 219 -27.58 -21.38 -28.88
CA ALA A 219 -27.25 -20.99 -27.52
C ALA A 219 -26.16 -21.87 -26.90
N PHE A 220 -26.11 -23.17 -27.23
CA PHE A 220 -25.21 -24.13 -26.60
C PHE A 220 -24.61 -25.14 -27.58
N VAL A 221 -23.31 -25.40 -27.45
CA VAL A 221 -22.63 -26.48 -28.18
C VAL A 221 -21.71 -27.25 -27.24
N ASP A 222 -21.92 -28.56 -27.15
CA ASP A 222 -21.06 -29.48 -26.41
C ASP A 222 -20.04 -30.15 -27.35
N GLY A 223 -18.91 -29.48 -27.59
CA GLY A 223 -17.82 -29.94 -28.46
C GLY A 223 -17.28 -28.79 -29.32
N THR A 224 -16.45 -29.03 -30.33
CA THR A 224 -15.73 -27.95 -31.03
C THR A 224 -16.59 -27.20 -32.05
N ILE A 225 -16.36 -25.89 -32.22
CA ILE A 225 -16.93 -25.07 -33.30
C ILE A 225 -15.78 -24.53 -34.16
N SER A 226 -15.94 -24.56 -35.49
CA SER A 226 -15.09 -23.87 -36.46
C SER A 226 -15.95 -23.02 -37.38
N LEU A 227 -15.79 -21.70 -37.30
CA LEU A 227 -16.45 -20.72 -38.16
C LEU A 227 -15.41 -20.21 -39.16
N GLU A 228 -15.62 -20.48 -40.44
CA GLU A 228 -14.65 -20.25 -41.50
C GLU A 228 -15.27 -19.43 -42.64
N GLY A 229 -14.44 -18.74 -43.41
CA GLY A 229 -14.86 -18.10 -44.66
C GLY A 229 -14.68 -16.58 -44.67
N ALA A 230 -14.87 -16.01 -45.86
CA ALA A 230 -14.65 -14.59 -46.13
C ALA A 230 -15.87 -13.70 -45.80
N ASN A 231 -17.06 -14.29 -45.72
CA ASN A 231 -18.29 -13.61 -45.36
C ASN A 231 -18.57 -13.73 -43.84
N THR A 232 -19.34 -12.79 -43.29
CA THR A 232 -19.63 -12.78 -41.85
C THR A 232 -20.45 -14.01 -41.43
N ILE A 233 -20.02 -14.66 -40.34
CA ILE A 233 -20.83 -15.62 -39.60
C ILE A 233 -21.19 -14.98 -38.25
N ASP A 234 -22.47 -14.71 -38.06
CA ASP A 234 -23.00 -14.18 -36.80
C ASP A 234 -23.50 -15.33 -35.92
N ALA A 235 -22.73 -15.61 -34.87
CA ALA A 235 -23.06 -16.56 -33.81
C ALA A 235 -23.19 -15.85 -32.45
N SER A 236 -23.66 -14.60 -32.45
CA SER A 236 -23.69 -13.73 -31.26
C SER A 236 -24.57 -14.24 -30.11
N THR A 237 -25.52 -15.14 -30.38
CA THR A 237 -26.40 -15.77 -29.38
C THR A 237 -25.74 -16.95 -28.67
N LEU A 238 -24.59 -17.43 -29.13
CA LEU A 238 -23.88 -18.54 -28.50
C LEU A 238 -23.50 -18.16 -27.06
N ALA A 239 -24.13 -18.82 -26.10
CA ALA A 239 -24.00 -18.52 -24.69
C ALA A 239 -22.93 -19.39 -24.00
N ALA A 240 -22.80 -20.64 -24.41
CA ALA A 240 -21.84 -21.57 -23.83
C ALA A 240 -21.31 -22.61 -24.83
N LEU A 241 -20.01 -22.89 -24.69
CA LEU A 241 -19.24 -23.84 -25.47
C LEU A 241 -18.22 -24.53 -24.55
N THR A 242 -18.21 -25.85 -24.48
CA THR A 242 -17.34 -26.59 -23.54
C THR A 242 -15.95 -26.87 -24.10
N SER A 243 -15.72 -26.63 -25.40
CA SER A 243 -14.50 -27.00 -26.12
C SER A 243 -13.92 -25.82 -26.92
N THR A 244 -13.16 -26.09 -27.98
CA THR A 244 -12.47 -25.06 -28.78
C THR A 244 -13.41 -24.32 -29.73
N LEU A 245 -13.36 -22.99 -29.70
CA LEU A 245 -13.93 -22.09 -30.71
C LEU A 245 -12.84 -21.69 -31.71
N THR A 246 -12.91 -22.16 -32.94
CA THR A 246 -12.02 -21.76 -34.03
C THR A 246 -12.70 -20.72 -34.90
N LEU A 247 -12.05 -19.57 -35.07
CA LEU A 247 -12.54 -18.43 -35.84
C LEU A 247 -11.55 -18.16 -36.98
N LYS A 248 -11.99 -18.46 -38.21
CA LYS A 248 -11.32 -18.17 -39.46
C LYS A 248 -12.10 -17.15 -40.28
N GLN A 249 -12.33 -15.98 -39.68
CA GLN A 249 -13.10 -14.90 -40.28
C GLN A 249 -12.38 -13.54 -40.14
N GLY A 250 -12.77 -12.58 -40.97
CA GLY A 250 -12.32 -11.19 -40.91
C GLY A 250 -13.32 -10.24 -40.24
N GLY A 251 -12.96 -8.96 -40.12
CA GLY A 251 -13.86 -7.93 -39.57
C GLY A 251 -13.98 -7.96 -38.05
N ALA A 252 -15.13 -7.54 -37.53
CA ALA A 252 -15.40 -7.52 -36.10
C ALA A 252 -15.76 -8.93 -35.61
N ILE A 253 -15.09 -9.39 -34.57
CA ILE A 253 -15.41 -10.64 -33.86
C ILE A 253 -16.06 -10.25 -32.54
N ALA A 254 -17.33 -10.61 -32.35
CA ALA A 254 -18.05 -10.28 -31.12
C ALA A 254 -18.97 -11.44 -30.71
N PHE A 255 -18.83 -11.86 -29.44
CA PHE A 255 -19.62 -12.93 -28.85
C PHE A 255 -20.30 -12.41 -27.57
N ALA A 256 -21.33 -11.57 -27.76
CA ALA A 256 -21.96 -10.82 -26.67
C ALA A 256 -22.76 -11.68 -25.67
N ALA A 257 -23.16 -12.91 -26.04
CA ALA A 257 -23.82 -13.85 -25.13
C ALA A 257 -22.85 -14.84 -24.48
N LEU A 258 -21.62 -14.99 -25.00
CA LEU A 258 -20.72 -16.08 -24.64
C LEU A 258 -20.15 -15.87 -23.25
N ASN A 259 -20.58 -16.72 -22.32
CA ASN A 259 -20.15 -16.71 -20.92
C ASN A 259 -19.09 -17.78 -20.64
N GLN A 260 -19.18 -18.92 -21.33
CA GLN A 260 -18.28 -20.06 -21.17
C GLN A 260 -17.73 -20.52 -22.52
N VAL A 261 -16.42 -20.71 -22.60
CA VAL A 261 -15.72 -21.30 -23.74
C VAL A 261 -14.54 -22.14 -23.24
N GLY A 262 -14.16 -23.19 -23.99
CA GLY A 262 -12.84 -23.80 -23.83
C GLY A 262 -11.77 -22.88 -24.41
N ASP A 263 -10.93 -23.41 -25.30
CA ASP A 263 -9.94 -22.58 -25.99
C ASP A 263 -10.55 -21.73 -27.12
N VAL A 264 -9.96 -20.57 -27.40
CA VAL A 264 -10.33 -19.76 -28.56
C VAL A 264 -9.15 -19.72 -29.52
N ARG A 265 -9.37 -20.12 -30.77
CA ARG A 265 -8.35 -20.12 -31.81
C ARG A 265 -8.73 -19.15 -32.92
N ILE A 266 -7.98 -18.06 -33.03
CA ILE A 266 -8.19 -17.07 -34.09
C ILE A 266 -7.15 -17.29 -35.18
N ALA A 267 -7.58 -17.43 -36.42
CA ALA A 267 -6.69 -17.39 -37.57
C ALA A 267 -7.34 -16.52 -38.66
N PRO A 268 -6.65 -15.54 -39.25
CA PRO A 268 -7.24 -14.82 -40.38
C PRO A 268 -7.53 -15.79 -41.53
N ALA A 269 -8.74 -15.77 -42.09
CA ALA A 269 -9.06 -16.56 -43.27
C ALA A 269 -8.26 -16.07 -44.48
N ALA A 270 -7.82 -17.00 -45.33
CA ALA A 270 -7.15 -16.66 -46.57
C ALA A 270 -8.10 -15.84 -47.46
N GLY A 271 -7.79 -14.55 -47.69
CA GLY A 271 -8.62 -13.66 -48.50
C GLY A 271 -9.75 -12.94 -47.74
N ALA A 272 -9.87 -13.12 -46.42
CA ALA A 272 -10.81 -12.37 -45.59
C ALA A 272 -10.28 -10.97 -45.21
N ALA A 273 -11.18 -10.07 -44.80
CA ALA A 273 -10.81 -8.76 -44.26
C ALA A 273 -9.95 -8.88 -42.98
N THR A 274 -9.15 -7.87 -42.65
CA THR A 274 -8.40 -7.83 -41.39
C THR A 274 -9.35 -7.79 -40.19
N ILE A 275 -8.94 -8.36 -39.05
CA ILE A 275 -9.74 -8.31 -37.82
C ILE A 275 -9.73 -6.87 -37.28
N THR A 276 -10.91 -6.29 -37.07
CA THR A 276 -11.09 -4.89 -36.68
C THR A 276 -11.44 -4.68 -35.21
N SER A 277 -11.86 -5.74 -34.52
CA SER A 277 -12.07 -5.78 -33.07
C SER A 277 -12.30 -7.22 -32.62
N VAL A 278 -12.08 -7.50 -31.34
CA VAL A 278 -12.41 -8.76 -30.68
C VAL A 278 -13.12 -8.45 -29.37
N ASP A 279 -14.31 -9.02 -29.15
CA ASP A 279 -15.09 -8.83 -27.93
C ASP A 279 -15.58 -10.18 -27.37
N PHE A 280 -14.93 -10.58 -26.28
CA PHE A 280 -15.28 -11.68 -25.38
C PHE A 280 -15.53 -11.17 -23.95
N SER A 281 -15.92 -9.91 -23.79
CA SER A 281 -16.08 -9.24 -22.49
C SER A 281 -17.05 -9.94 -21.52
N LYS A 282 -17.92 -10.83 -22.02
CA LYS A 282 -18.86 -11.63 -21.21
C LYS A 282 -18.32 -12.98 -20.77
N VAL A 283 -17.17 -13.43 -21.29
CA VAL A 283 -16.57 -14.71 -20.91
C VAL A 283 -16.10 -14.62 -19.46
N THR A 284 -16.70 -15.41 -18.59
CA THR A 284 -16.29 -15.56 -17.18
C THR A 284 -15.55 -16.85 -16.91
N THR A 285 -15.69 -17.85 -17.78
CA THR A 285 -14.97 -19.13 -17.72
C THR A 285 -14.43 -19.45 -19.10
N GLY A 286 -13.11 -19.48 -19.24
CA GLY A 286 -12.42 -19.58 -20.52
C GLY A 286 -11.17 -20.47 -20.43
N GLY A 287 -10.80 -21.10 -21.54
CA GLY A 287 -9.45 -21.61 -21.78
C GLY A 287 -8.52 -20.51 -22.28
N GLN A 288 -7.54 -20.90 -23.11
CA GLN A 288 -6.56 -19.97 -23.67
C GLN A 288 -6.99 -19.44 -25.04
N ILE A 289 -6.71 -18.16 -25.30
CA ILE A 289 -6.80 -17.61 -26.67
C ILE A 289 -5.47 -17.75 -27.42
N SER A 290 -5.50 -18.16 -28.70
CA SER A 290 -4.28 -18.34 -29.49
C SER A 290 -4.49 -18.12 -30.99
N THR A 291 -3.41 -17.75 -31.70
CA THR A 291 -3.32 -17.86 -33.17
C THR A 291 -2.45 -19.04 -33.59
N ALA A 292 -1.56 -19.48 -32.71
CA ALA A 292 -0.73 -20.68 -32.81
C ALA A 292 -0.48 -21.25 -31.40
N PRO A 293 -0.10 -22.53 -31.23
CA PRO A 293 0.22 -23.07 -29.92
C PRO A 293 1.17 -22.17 -29.13
N GLY A 294 0.73 -21.70 -27.96
CA GLY A 294 1.50 -20.84 -27.06
C GLY A 294 1.69 -19.39 -27.52
N GLN A 295 0.95 -18.92 -28.55
CA GLN A 295 1.11 -17.57 -29.10
C GLN A 295 -0.22 -16.94 -29.54
N LEU A 296 -0.39 -15.65 -29.25
CA LEU A 296 -1.41 -14.77 -29.82
C LEU A 296 -0.69 -13.67 -30.62
N VAL A 297 -0.52 -13.90 -31.92
CA VAL A 297 0.25 -13.03 -32.80
C VAL A 297 -0.59 -12.60 -33.99
N SER A 298 -0.67 -11.29 -34.20
CA SER A 298 -1.26 -10.69 -35.40
C SER A 298 -0.62 -9.34 -35.72
N ALA A 299 -0.19 -9.17 -36.97
CA ALA A 299 0.36 -7.90 -37.45
C ALA A 299 -0.76 -6.93 -37.87
N ASP A 300 -1.90 -7.44 -38.31
CA ASP A 300 -2.95 -6.64 -38.96
C ASP A 300 -4.22 -6.50 -38.11
N MET A 301 -4.30 -7.18 -36.96
CA MET A 301 -5.41 -7.01 -36.03
C MET A 301 -5.40 -5.59 -35.45
N SER A 302 -6.51 -4.89 -35.61
CA SER A 302 -6.70 -3.50 -35.19
C SER A 302 -7.89 -3.34 -34.25
N GLY A 303 -8.06 -2.14 -33.72
CA GLY A 303 -9.18 -1.80 -32.84
C GLY A 303 -9.06 -2.41 -31.46
N ASP A 304 -10.19 -2.44 -30.73
CA ASP A 304 -10.22 -2.90 -29.35
C ASP A 304 -10.29 -4.42 -29.27
N VAL A 305 -9.48 -4.97 -28.36
CA VAL A 305 -9.42 -6.41 -28.06
C VAL A 305 -9.78 -6.61 -26.60
N ASP A 306 -11.01 -7.03 -26.34
CA ASP A 306 -11.50 -7.44 -25.02
C ASP A 306 -11.64 -8.95 -24.98
N LEU A 307 -10.86 -9.59 -24.13
CA LEU A 307 -10.78 -11.05 -24.02
C LEU A 307 -11.60 -11.60 -22.84
N GLY A 308 -12.27 -10.73 -22.07
CA GLY A 308 -12.92 -11.13 -20.83
C GLY A 308 -11.93 -11.89 -19.93
N LYS A 309 -12.34 -13.06 -19.42
CA LYS A 309 -11.50 -13.94 -18.59
C LYS A 309 -10.76 -15.05 -19.37
N LEU A 310 -10.55 -14.91 -20.67
CA LEU A 310 -9.69 -15.84 -21.42
C LEU A 310 -8.24 -15.71 -20.97
N ASP A 311 -7.57 -16.85 -20.85
CA ASP A 311 -6.16 -16.90 -20.49
C ASP A 311 -5.29 -16.44 -21.66
N LEU A 312 -4.28 -15.62 -21.34
CA LEU A 312 -3.27 -15.22 -22.32
C LEU A 312 -2.23 -16.34 -22.51
N PRO A 313 -1.77 -16.58 -23.75
CA PRO A 313 -0.63 -17.43 -24.02
C PRO A 313 0.68 -16.75 -23.57
N PRO A 314 1.79 -17.50 -23.42
CA PRO A 314 3.07 -16.94 -22.97
C PRO A 314 3.61 -15.81 -23.87
N THR A 315 3.24 -15.77 -25.15
CA THR A 315 3.66 -14.72 -26.10
C THR A 315 2.44 -14.08 -26.76
N VAL A 316 2.34 -12.77 -26.64
CA VAL A 316 1.30 -11.94 -27.25
C VAL A 316 1.98 -10.83 -28.06
N THR A 317 1.70 -10.74 -29.36
CA THR A 317 2.24 -9.68 -30.23
C THR A 317 1.15 -9.18 -31.15
N LEU A 318 0.64 -7.97 -30.87
CA LEU A 318 -0.51 -7.37 -31.54
C LEU A 318 -0.10 -5.99 -32.08
N GLY A 319 0.13 -5.90 -33.38
CA GLY A 319 0.80 -4.75 -34.00
C GLY A 319 -0.03 -3.45 -34.03
N GLU A 320 -1.32 -3.55 -34.30
CA GLU A 320 -2.17 -2.42 -34.72
C GLU A 320 -3.38 -2.16 -33.82
N ILE A 321 -3.50 -2.88 -32.70
CA ILE A 321 -4.63 -2.74 -31.77
C ILE A 321 -4.64 -1.38 -31.04
N SER A 322 -5.83 -0.89 -30.70
CA SER A 322 -6.01 0.32 -29.87
C SER A 322 -5.96 0.00 -28.38
N SER A 323 -6.52 -1.12 -27.94
CA SER A 323 -6.49 -1.52 -26.54
C SER A 323 -6.52 -3.05 -26.38
N LEU A 324 -5.98 -3.53 -25.26
CA LEU A 324 -6.05 -4.93 -24.84
C LEU A 324 -6.62 -5.01 -23.43
N LYS A 325 -7.69 -5.77 -23.25
CA LYS A 325 -8.25 -6.13 -21.95
C LYS A 325 -8.29 -7.64 -21.80
N ALA A 326 -7.82 -8.15 -20.67
CA ALA A 326 -7.87 -9.56 -20.33
C ALA A 326 -7.94 -9.75 -18.81
N GLY A 327 -8.47 -10.89 -18.37
CA GLY A 327 -8.62 -11.24 -16.96
C GLY A 327 -7.27 -11.30 -16.24
N GLY A 328 -6.30 -12.03 -16.79
CA GLY A 328 -4.98 -12.14 -16.18
C GLY A 328 -3.96 -12.92 -17.00
N ALA A 329 -2.79 -13.11 -16.41
CA ALA A 329 -1.68 -13.88 -16.98
C ALA A 329 -1.02 -14.76 -15.90
N PRO A 330 -1.73 -15.76 -15.35
CA PRO A 330 -1.28 -16.52 -14.18
C PRO A 330 0.03 -17.30 -14.40
N ASN A 331 0.40 -17.58 -15.65
CA ASN A 331 1.59 -18.35 -16.04
C ASN A 331 2.71 -17.48 -16.65
N GLY A 332 2.67 -16.17 -16.42
CA GLY A 332 3.60 -15.22 -17.02
C GLY A 332 3.28 -14.95 -18.49
N VAL A 333 3.74 -13.80 -19.00
CA VAL A 333 3.40 -13.35 -20.36
C VAL A 333 4.42 -12.38 -20.89
N VAL A 334 4.65 -12.40 -22.20
CA VAL A 334 5.35 -11.37 -22.96
C VAL A 334 4.36 -10.72 -23.92
N ILE A 335 3.97 -9.48 -23.65
CA ILE A 335 3.05 -8.67 -24.46
C ILE A 335 3.81 -7.57 -25.18
N SER A 336 3.71 -7.55 -26.51
CA SER A 336 4.17 -6.45 -27.36
C SER A 336 2.99 -5.88 -28.16
N ALA A 337 2.47 -4.73 -27.72
CA ALA A 337 1.39 -4.02 -28.40
C ALA A 337 1.75 -2.53 -28.54
N LEU A 338 2.70 -2.25 -29.43
CA LEU A 338 3.39 -0.96 -29.54
C LEU A 338 2.49 0.23 -29.91
N LYS A 339 1.27 -0.02 -30.39
CA LYS A 339 0.28 1.02 -30.73
C LYS A 339 -0.88 1.11 -29.73
N ALA A 340 -1.00 0.17 -28.81
CA ALA A 340 -2.08 0.14 -27.83
C ALA A 340 -2.00 1.35 -26.89
N THR A 341 -3.08 2.12 -26.83
CA THR A 341 -3.25 3.24 -25.89
C THR A 341 -3.59 2.79 -24.48
N SER A 342 -4.02 1.54 -24.31
CA SER A 342 -4.14 0.92 -22.99
C SER A 342 -3.94 -0.59 -23.04
N ILE A 343 -3.37 -1.14 -21.96
CA ILE A 343 -3.36 -2.57 -21.65
C ILE A 343 -3.85 -2.74 -20.22
N ASP A 344 -4.97 -3.44 -20.05
CA ASP A 344 -5.56 -3.72 -18.74
C ASP A 344 -5.62 -5.24 -18.53
N LEU A 345 -4.77 -5.74 -17.63
CA LEU A 345 -4.81 -7.12 -17.15
C LEU A 345 -5.51 -7.12 -15.78
N MET A 346 -6.84 -7.17 -15.82
CA MET A 346 -7.72 -6.91 -14.68
C MET A 346 -8.67 -8.08 -14.48
N ASP A 347 -8.63 -8.69 -13.29
CA ASP A 347 -9.67 -9.60 -12.81
C ASP A 347 -10.41 -8.96 -11.61
N THR A 348 -11.53 -9.57 -11.22
CA THR A 348 -12.31 -9.21 -10.03
C THR A 348 -11.49 -9.29 -8.74
N THR A 349 -10.42 -10.07 -8.74
CA THR A 349 -9.49 -10.25 -7.62
C THR A 349 -8.07 -10.24 -8.13
N SER A 350 -7.14 -9.66 -7.36
CA SER A 350 -5.71 -9.71 -7.68
C SER A 350 -5.21 -11.15 -7.82
N PHE A 351 -4.43 -11.44 -8.85
CA PHE A 351 -3.96 -12.80 -9.16
C PHE A 351 -2.46 -12.98 -8.93
N ASP A 352 -2.05 -14.20 -8.59
CA ASP A 352 -0.63 -14.57 -8.49
C ASP A 352 -0.10 -14.99 -9.86
N VAL A 353 1.10 -14.53 -10.22
CA VAL A 353 1.76 -14.87 -11.48
C VAL A 353 2.95 -15.77 -11.22
N THR A 354 2.90 -16.97 -11.79
CA THR A 354 4.02 -17.87 -11.88
C THR A 354 4.84 -17.55 -13.13
N GLY A 355 6.11 -17.19 -12.97
CA GLY A 355 6.98 -16.81 -14.08
C GLY A 355 7.12 -15.29 -14.28
N SER A 356 7.65 -14.90 -15.44
CA SER A 356 7.98 -13.50 -15.73
C SER A 356 6.87 -12.80 -16.50
N VAL A 357 6.73 -11.50 -16.28
CA VAL A 357 5.81 -10.61 -17.01
C VAL A 357 6.62 -9.56 -17.74
N SER A 358 6.41 -9.44 -19.04
CA SER A 358 6.99 -8.40 -19.89
C SER A 358 5.90 -7.74 -20.70
N ILE A 359 5.69 -6.43 -20.56
CA ILE A 359 4.64 -5.69 -21.27
C ILE A 359 5.25 -4.44 -21.89
N THR A 360 5.04 -4.25 -23.19
CA THR A 360 5.38 -3.01 -23.90
C THR A 360 4.15 -2.47 -24.63
N ALA A 361 3.77 -1.23 -24.30
CA ALA A 361 2.63 -0.53 -24.88
C ALA A 361 2.94 0.95 -25.16
N LYS A 362 2.10 1.58 -25.97
CA LYS A 362 2.17 3.02 -26.19
C LYS A 362 1.64 3.77 -24.96
N GLY A 363 0.41 3.50 -24.57
CA GLY A 363 -0.27 4.23 -23.48
C GLY A 363 -0.25 3.48 -22.15
N ALA A 364 -1.29 3.69 -21.34
CA ALA A 364 -1.31 3.25 -19.95
C ALA A 364 -1.32 1.71 -19.81
N ILE A 365 -0.65 1.21 -18.78
CA ILE A 365 -0.60 -0.22 -18.46
C ILE A 365 -1.08 -0.42 -17.02
N SER A 366 -2.14 -1.21 -16.86
CA SER A 366 -2.70 -1.53 -15.56
C SER A 366 -2.69 -3.05 -15.39
N VAL A 367 -2.15 -3.55 -14.28
CA VAL A 367 -2.12 -5.00 -13.99
C VAL A 367 -2.52 -5.23 -12.53
N ASN A 368 -3.56 -6.04 -12.32
CA ASN A 368 -4.02 -6.46 -10.99
C ASN A 368 -3.32 -7.75 -10.54
N ALA A 369 -1.99 -7.75 -10.57
CA ALA A 369 -1.19 -8.87 -10.06
C ALA A 369 -0.88 -8.65 -8.58
N LYS A 370 -1.06 -9.68 -7.76
CA LYS A 370 -0.71 -9.69 -6.33
C LYS A 370 0.77 -9.97 -6.10
N SER A 371 1.31 -10.94 -6.84
CA SER A 371 2.71 -11.34 -6.79
C SER A 371 3.19 -11.85 -8.14
N ILE A 372 4.48 -11.69 -8.42
CA ILE A 372 5.14 -12.18 -9.64
C ILE A 372 6.41 -12.93 -9.24
N SER A 373 6.46 -14.25 -9.44
CA SER A 373 7.61 -15.04 -9.01
C SER A 373 8.86 -14.87 -9.88
N GLY A 374 8.69 -14.42 -11.13
CA GLY A 374 9.78 -14.11 -12.07
C GLY A 374 10.10 -12.62 -12.19
N ALA A 375 10.77 -12.26 -13.28
CA ALA A 375 11.10 -10.86 -13.57
C ALA A 375 9.86 -10.09 -14.04
N LEU A 376 9.81 -8.81 -13.69
CA LEU A 376 8.79 -7.87 -14.16
C LEU A 376 9.45 -6.80 -15.03
N TYR A 377 9.00 -6.70 -16.28
CA TYR A 377 9.41 -5.66 -17.21
C TYR A 377 8.17 -4.96 -17.77
N VAL A 378 7.98 -3.68 -17.48
CA VAL A 378 6.85 -2.91 -18.01
C VAL A 378 7.35 -1.62 -18.62
N LYS A 379 6.97 -1.39 -19.88
CA LYS A 379 7.33 -0.19 -20.63
C LYS A 379 6.09 0.43 -21.28
N SER A 380 5.70 1.60 -20.77
CA SER A 380 4.75 2.52 -21.38
C SER A 380 5.53 3.71 -21.97
N THR A 381 5.33 4.04 -23.25
CA THR A 381 6.08 5.13 -23.89
C THR A 381 5.43 6.51 -23.76
N GLU A 382 4.12 6.55 -23.58
CA GLU A 382 3.29 7.78 -23.53
C GLU A 382 2.22 7.73 -22.43
N GLY A 383 2.25 6.77 -21.50
CA GLY A 383 1.28 6.66 -20.42
C GLY A 383 1.88 6.30 -19.06
N SER A 384 0.99 5.93 -18.14
CA SER A 384 1.28 5.53 -16.77
C SER A 384 1.36 4.02 -16.59
N ILE A 385 1.91 3.59 -15.45
CA ILE A 385 1.93 2.18 -15.02
C ILE A 385 1.22 2.09 -13.67
N ALA A 386 0.19 1.25 -13.57
CA ALA A 386 -0.56 1.00 -12.34
C ALA A 386 -0.48 -0.49 -11.93
N LEU A 387 0.21 -0.74 -10.81
CA LEU A 387 0.47 -2.06 -10.21
C LEU A 387 0.10 -2.03 -8.72
N ASN A 388 -1.08 -1.49 -8.40
CA ASN A 388 -1.46 -1.08 -7.04
C ASN A 388 -1.49 -2.26 -6.04
N ASP A 389 -1.87 -3.45 -6.50
CA ASP A 389 -2.00 -4.64 -5.67
C ASP A 389 -0.71 -5.51 -5.64
N LEU A 390 0.32 -5.12 -6.38
CA LEU A 390 1.57 -5.87 -6.50
C LEU A 390 2.40 -5.78 -5.22
N SER A 391 2.30 -6.79 -4.37
CA SER A 391 3.02 -6.83 -3.09
C SER A 391 4.49 -7.25 -3.21
N SER A 392 4.81 -8.10 -4.20
CA SER A 392 6.15 -8.62 -4.46
C SER A 392 6.34 -9.00 -5.92
N ALA A 393 7.57 -8.82 -6.40
CA ALA A 393 8.02 -9.29 -7.71
C ALA A 393 9.48 -9.71 -7.63
N GLY A 394 9.95 -10.47 -8.62
CA GLY A 394 11.39 -10.65 -8.84
C GLY A 394 12.05 -9.35 -9.32
N LEU A 395 13.12 -9.47 -10.12
CA LEU A 395 13.79 -8.30 -10.69
C LEU A 395 12.79 -7.42 -11.45
N THR A 396 12.67 -6.16 -11.04
CA THR A 396 11.63 -5.24 -11.53
C THR A 396 12.23 -4.11 -12.35
N THR A 397 11.73 -3.90 -13.55
CA THR A 397 12.08 -2.77 -14.43
C THR A 397 10.80 -2.11 -14.94
N LEU A 398 10.57 -0.85 -14.54
CA LEU A 398 9.39 -0.07 -14.89
C LEU A 398 9.81 1.20 -15.63
N SER A 399 9.21 1.48 -16.77
CA SER A 399 9.46 2.69 -17.56
C SER A 399 8.14 3.26 -18.04
N ALA A 400 7.82 4.47 -17.62
CA ALA A 400 6.64 5.23 -18.03
C ALA A 400 7.08 6.63 -18.47
N SER A 401 6.27 7.32 -19.29
CA SER A 401 6.46 8.76 -19.52
C SER A 401 5.85 9.60 -18.39
N GLU A 402 4.82 9.06 -17.74
CA GLU A 402 4.07 9.70 -16.67
C GLU A 402 4.35 9.01 -15.33
N THR A 403 3.29 8.73 -14.56
CA THR A 403 3.33 8.18 -13.22
C THR A 403 3.50 6.66 -13.21
N ILE A 404 4.32 6.17 -12.27
CA ILE A 404 4.41 4.76 -11.89
C ILE A 404 3.87 4.60 -10.47
N HIS A 405 2.86 3.76 -10.31
CA HIS A 405 2.34 3.31 -9.02
C HIS A 405 2.55 1.81 -8.88
N ALA A 406 3.22 1.38 -7.81
CA ALA A 406 3.33 -0.04 -7.48
C ALA A 406 3.22 -0.28 -5.97
N GLY A 407 2.43 -1.29 -5.60
CA GLY A 407 2.20 -1.70 -4.22
C GLY A 407 3.34 -2.46 -3.55
N ILE A 408 4.56 -2.43 -4.12
CA ILE A 408 5.67 -3.29 -3.72
C ILE A 408 6.00 -3.02 -2.26
N THR A 409 5.97 -4.06 -1.44
CA THR A 409 6.20 -3.96 0.02
C THR A 409 7.65 -4.21 0.41
N SER A 410 8.40 -4.92 -0.44
CA SER A 410 9.81 -5.21 -0.26
C SER A 410 10.54 -5.28 -1.59
N ASN A 411 11.74 -4.68 -1.66
CA ASN A 411 12.65 -4.85 -2.79
C ASN A 411 13.71 -5.89 -2.44
N ALA A 412 13.44 -7.15 -2.77
CA ALA A 412 14.32 -8.28 -2.48
C ALA A 412 15.20 -8.70 -3.68
N SER A 413 14.84 -8.31 -4.91
CA SER A 413 15.50 -8.79 -6.14
C SER A 413 16.09 -7.69 -7.01
N GLY A 414 15.81 -6.42 -6.69
CA GLY A 414 16.26 -5.25 -7.42
C GLY A 414 15.10 -4.58 -8.17
N THR A 415 15.07 -3.26 -8.13
CA THR A 415 14.02 -2.46 -8.76
C THR A 415 14.64 -1.28 -9.47
N THR A 416 14.34 -1.13 -10.76
CA THR A 416 14.64 0.05 -11.57
C THR A 416 13.33 0.66 -12.05
N ALA A 417 13.10 1.94 -11.79
CA ALA A 417 11.90 2.66 -12.21
C ALA A 417 12.24 4.02 -12.80
N SER A 418 11.63 4.37 -13.92
CA SER A 418 11.79 5.67 -14.58
C SER A 418 10.45 6.21 -15.04
N GLY A 419 10.09 7.42 -14.60
CA GLY A 419 8.83 8.10 -14.92
C GLY A 419 8.89 9.59 -14.52
N SER A 420 7.83 10.36 -14.78
CA SER A 420 7.72 11.71 -14.22
C SER A 420 7.56 11.66 -12.70
N GLU A 421 6.83 10.64 -12.22
CA GLU A 421 6.60 10.34 -10.81
C GLU A 421 6.72 8.84 -10.55
N VAL A 422 7.28 8.45 -9.40
CA VAL A 422 7.35 7.05 -8.95
C VAL A 422 6.87 6.97 -7.51
N HIS A 423 5.79 6.24 -7.28
CA HIS A 423 5.23 6.04 -5.94
C HIS A 423 5.29 4.58 -5.55
N PHE A 424 6.18 4.27 -4.61
CA PHE A 424 6.27 2.99 -3.91
C PHE A 424 5.92 3.21 -2.44
N ALA A 425 4.75 3.83 -2.19
CA ALA A 425 4.28 4.25 -0.88
C ALA A 425 4.16 3.10 0.15
N LEU A 426 4.17 1.85 -0.31
CA LEU A 426 4.09 0.66 0.54
C LEU A 426 5.45 -0.02 0.77
N LEU A 427 6.53 0.44 0.12
CA LEU A 427 7.86 -0.15 0.24
C LEU A 427 8.40 0.06 1.65
N LYS A 428 8.57 -1.03 2.39
CA LYS A 428 9.12 -1.01 3.76
C LYS A 428 10.60 -1.33 3.83
N THR A 429 11.04 -2.26 2.99
CA THR A 429 12.42 -2.78 3.06
C THR A 429 13.07 -2.73 1.69
N ASN A 430 14.28 -2.19 1.64
CA ASN A 430 15.16 -2.27 0.48
C ASN A 430 16.35 -3.19 0.77
N ALA A 431 16.29 -4.42 0.25
CA ALA A 431 17.31 -5.45 0.44
C ALA A 431 18.13 -5.74 -0.83
N ALA A 432 17.88 -5.02 -1.92
CA ALA A 432 18.56 -5.13 -3.20
C ALA A 432 18.78 -3.74 -3.83
N ALA A 433 19.42 -3.68 -5.00
CA ALA A 433 19.65 -2.41 -5.68
C ALA A 433 18.31 -1.73 -6.01
N LEU A 434 18.17 -0.45 -5.67
CA LEU A 434 17.01 0.38 -6.00
C LEU A 434 17.49 1.54 -6.85
N THR A 435 16.94 1.72 -8.05
CA THR A 435 17.22 2.86 -8.92
C THR A 435 15.92 3.51 -9.35
N ILE A 436 15.74 4.79 -9.02
CA ILE A 436 14.55 5.56 -9.36
C ILE A 436 14.99 6.82 -10.10
N THR A 437 14.40 7.07 -11.26
CA THR A 437 14.57 8.30 -12.04
C THR A 437 13.21 8.95 -12.21
N ALA A 438 12.86 9.86 -11.29
CA ALA A 438 11.63 10.65 -11.32
C ALA A 438 11.79 11.97 -10.56
N ALA A 439 11.01 12.98 -10.93
CA ALA A 439 11.03 14.29 -10.26
C ALA A 439 10.30 14.23 -8.90
N THR A 440 9.24 13.42 -8.83
CA THR A 440 8.48 13.13 -7.62
C THR A 440 8.68 11.66 -7.23
N VAL A 441 9.07 11.41 -5.98
CA VAL A 441 9.31 10.07 -5.45
C VAL A 441 8.62 9.91 -4.10
N ASP A 442 7.76 8.90 -3.97
CA ASP A 442 7.15 8.50 -2.69
C ASP A 442 7.74 7.17 -2.19
N LEU A 443 8.50 7.26 -1.10
CA LEU A 443 9.05 6.16 -0.31
C LEU A 443 8.70 6.33 1.17
N SER A 444 7.54 6.92 1.47
CA SER A 444 7.15 7.37 2.81
C SER A 444 7.18 6.28 3.89
N LYS A 445 6.99 5.02 3.51
CA LYS A 445 7.03 3.85 4.42
C LYS A 445 8.36 3.10 4.47
N LEU A 446 9.41 3.59 3.80
CA LEU A 446 10.70 2.91 3.79
C LEU A 446 11.31 2.94 5.20
N GLU A 447 11.36 1.79 5.87
CA GLU A 447 11.87 1.64 7.23
C GLU A 447 13.37 1.29 7.24
N SER A 448 13.84 0.54 6.24
CA SER A 448 15.23 0.07 6.16
C SER A 448 15.81 0.06 4.74
N ASN A 449 17.05 0.52 4.62
CA ASN A 449 17.85 0.48 3.39
C ASN A 449 19.14 -0.33 3.60
N ALA A 450 19.15 -1.59 3.15
CA ALA A 450 20.30 -2.48 3.33
C ALA A 450 21.30 -2.44 2.15
N VAL A 451 20.84 -2.05 0.97
CA VAL A 451 21.64 -2.01 -0.27
C VAL A 451 21.48 -0.63 -0.92
N THR A 452 22.40 -0.27 -1.83
CA THR A 452 22.39 1.04 -2.50
C THR A 452 21.04 1.39 -3.13
N ALA A 453 20.53 2.56 -2.76
CA ALA A 453 19.39 3.21 -3.38
C ALA A 453 19.86 4.47 -4.12
N THR A 454 19.58 4.54 -5.43
CA THR A 454 19.92 5.67 -6.29
C THR A 454 18.65 6.36 -6.76
N ILE A 455 18.45 7.63 -6.39
CA ILE A 455 17.26 8.43 -6.67
C ILE A 455 17.73 9.66 -7.47
N ASN A 456 17.74 9.54 -8.80
CA ASN A 456 18.54 10.43 -9.66
C ASN A 456 18.05 11.88 -9.68
N THR A 457 16.74 12.11 -9.90
CA THR A 457 16.21 13.43 -10.30
C THR A 457 15.26 14.07 -9.27
N CYS A 458 15.07 13.45 -8.12
CA CYS A 458 14.13 13.94 -7.11
C CYS A 458 14.75 15.13 -6.36
N SER A 459 14.09 16.29 -6.37
CA SER A 459 14.60 17.49 -5.70
C SER A 459 14.36 17.50 -4.19
N ASN A 460 13.32 16.82 -3.72
CA ASN A 460 12.94 16.73 -2.31
C ASN A 460 12.70 15.28 -1.91
N LEU A 461 13.69 14.68 -1.26
CA LEU A 461 13.62 13.29 -0.83
C LEU A 461 13.26 13.20 0.66
N ALA A 462 12.03 12.76 0.92
CA ALA A 462 11.52 12.54 2.28
C ALA A 462 11.37 11.03 2.56
N LEU A 463 12.09 10.55 3.56
CA LEU A 463 12.12 9.16 4.02
C LEU A 463 11.68 9.13 5.49
N ALA A 464 10.40 9.47 5.72
CA ALA A 464 9.84 9.74 7.06
C ALA A 464 10.01 8.58 8.04
N GLU A 465 9.89 7.34 7.55
CA GLU A 465 9.97 6.13 8.36
C GLU A 465 11.37 5.49 8.43
N LEU A 466 12.36 6.05 7.71
CA LEU A 466 13.67 5.41 7.59
C LEU A 466 14.41 5.43 8.93
N ALA A 467 14.59 4.24 9.52
CA ALA A 467 15.25 4.07 10.81
C ALA A 467 16.70 3.59 10.67
N SER A 468 17.03 2.88 9.59
CA SER A 468 18.36 2.33 9.33
C SER A 468 18.78 2.38 7.86
N ALA A 469 20.02 2.78 7.62
CA ALA A 469 20.62 2.83 6.27
C ALA A 469 22.01 2.16 6.27
N ALA A 470 22.04 0.86 6.02
CA ALA A 470 23.29 0.12 5.87
C ALA A 470 23.88 0.24 4.46
N GLY A 471 23.02 0.37 3.44
CA GLY A 471 23.42 0.68 2.07
C GLY A 471 23.46 2.18 1.79
N ASN A 472 24.16 2.56 0.72
CA ASN A 472 24.28 3.96 0.32
C ASN A 472 22.93 4.52 -0.17
N ILE A 473 22.71 5.81 0.05
CA ILE A 473 21.62 6.58 -0.53
C ILE A 473 22.26 7.64 -1.42
N VAL A 474 22.04 7.55 -2.72
CA VAL A 474 22.61 8.45 -3.73
C VAL A 474 21.46 9.23 -4.36
N ALA A 475 21.38 10.53 -4.07
CA ALA A 475 20.30 11.41 -4.50
C ALA A 475 20.87 12.74 -5.03
N PRO A 476 21.57 12.72 -6.19
CA PRO A 476 22.43 13.82 -6.63
C PRO A 476 21.68 15.14 -6.91
N ASP A 477 20.38 15.08 -7.20
CA ASP A 477 19.54 16.26 -7.42
C ASP A 477 18.74 16.71 -6.18
N ALA A 478 18.80 15.96 -5.07
CA ALA A 478 18.06 16.27 -3.85
C ALA A 478 18.60 17.53 -3.16
N ALA A 479 17.89 18.65 -3.32
CA ALA A 479 18.14 19.90 -2.61
C ALA A 479 17.71 19.82 -1.14
N THR A 480 16.75 18.95 -0.82
CA THR A 480 16.34 18.63 0.54
C THR A 480 16.33 17.12 0.75
N PHE A 481 16.94 16.68 1.85
CA PHE A 481 16.94 15.28 2.29
C PHE A 481 16.45 15.20 3.74
N SER A 482 15.39 14.43 3.98
CA SER A 482 14.79 14.31 5.32
C SER A 482 14.56 12.85 5.70
N ALA A 483 15.25 12.39 6.75
CA ALA A 483 15.08 11.09 7.38
C ALA A 483 15.03 11.24 8.91
N PRO A 484 13.93 11.80 9.46
CA PRO A 484 13.83 12.22 10.86
C PRO A 484 13.83 11.06 11.87
N LYS A 485 13.77 9.81 11.41
CA LYS A 485 13.89 8.60 12.25
C LYS A 485 15.23 7.89 12.11
N LEU A 486 16.13 8.36 11.25
CA LEU A 486 17.38 7.65 10.95
C LEU A 486 18.33 7.69 12.15
N VAL A 487 18.47 6.57 12.85
CA VAL A 487 19.33 6.45 14.04
C VAL A 487 20.73 5.96 13.68
N THR A 488 20.81 5.00 12.77
CA THR A 488 22.05 4.34 12.37
C THR A 488 22.22 4.36 10.86
N SER A 489 23.39 4.80 10.42
CA SER A 489 23.81 4.67 9.04
C SER A 489 25.25 4.20 8.98
N THR A 490 25.46 3.05 8.33
CA THR A 490 26.81 2.56 7.97
C THR A 490 27.13 2.79 6.50
N GLY A 491 26.10 3.06 5.69
CA GLY A 491 26.26 3.53 4.32
C GLY A 491 26.51 5.04 4.25
N THR A 492 26.68 5.54 3.03
CA THR A 492 26.82 6.97 2.75
C THR A 492 25.50 7.58 2.29
N ILE A 493 25.33 8.88 2.55
CA ILE A 493 24.28 9.74 2.01
C ILE A 493 25.01 10.75 1.11
N ASP A 494 24.70 10.69 -0.17
CA ASP A 494 25.25 11.52 -1.25
C ASP A 494 24.08 12.30 -1.84
N VAL A 495 24.12 13.62 -1.76
CA VAL A 495 23.02 14.52 -2.11
C VAL A 495 23.53 15.69 -2.94
N LYS A 496 22.63 16.57 -3.37
CA LYS A 496 23.05 17.76 -4.10
C LYS A 496 23.98 18.64 -3.25
N THR A 497 25.01 19.18 -3.88
CA THR A 497 25.78 20.30 -3.32
C THR A 497 24.84 21.43 -2.88
N GLY A 498 25.02 21.91 -1.65
CA GLY A 498 24.18 22.95 -1.06
C GLY A 498 22.88 22.45 -0.44
N ALA A 499 22.66 21.13 -0.32
CA ALA A 499 21.43 20.58 0.23
C ALA A 499 21.20 20.95 1.71
N ALA A 500 19.91 20.93 2.09
CA ALA A 500 19.46 20.95 3.47
C ALA A 500 19.14 19.52 3.93
N ILE A 501 19.74 19.09 5.03
CA ILE A 501 19.70 17.71 5.52
C ILE A 501 19.06 17.67 6.91
N THR A 502 18.06 16.80 7.10
CA THR A 502 17.40 16.55 8.40
C THR A 502 17.50 15.08 8.78
N LEU A 503 18.09 14.78 9.93
CA LEU A 503 18.31 13.43 10.44
C LEU A 503 17.97 13.35 11.94
N LYS A 504 17.74 12.14 12.44
CA LYS A 504 17.60 11.94 13.90
C LYS A 504 18.95 12.07 14.60
N ASN A 505 19.92 11.27 14.16
CA ASN A 505 21.24 11.17 14.78
C ASN A 505 22.30 10.78 13.73
N LEU A 506 23.54 11.20 13.94
CA LEU A 506 24.72 10.81 13.16
C LEU A 506 25.76 10.18 14.08
N SER A 507 26.35 9.04 13.69
CA SER A 507 27.50 8.49 14.41
C SER A 507 28.82 9.19 14.06
N THR A 508 28.92 9.66 12.81
CA THR A 508 30.11 10.23 12.18
C THR A 508 29.66 11.19 11.08
N THR A 509 30.43 12.24 10.79
CA THR A 509 30.06 13.24 9.77
C THR A 509 30.51 12.82 8.38
N THR A 510 31.81 12.83 8.09
CA THR A 510 32.38 12.70 6.73
C THR A 510 32.26 11.31 6.10
N THR A 511 32.11 10.25 6.90
CA THR A 511 31.89 8.89 6.39
C THR A 511 30.43 8.59 6.12
N THR A 512 29.50 9.35 6.71
CA THR A 512 28.05 9.16 6.53
C THR A 512 27.50 10.16 5.54
N LEU A 513 27.95 11.41 5.54
CA LEU A 513 27.52 12.47 4.62
C LEU A 513 28.67 12.81 3.67
N LEU A 514 28.58 12.43 2.39
CA LEU A 514 29.63 12.73 1.41
C LEU A 514 29.73 14.22 1.12
N ASP A 515 28.59 14.91 1.07
CA ASP A 515 28.51 16.35 0.80
C ASP A 515 28.60 17.22 2.05
N PHE A 516 29.10 16.68 3.17
CA PHE A 516 29.20 17.39 4.45
C PHE A 516 29.89 18.75 4.32
N ALA A 517 30.92 18.86 3.47
CA ALA A 517 31.64 20.11 3.24
C ALA A 517 30.83 21.18 2.49
N ASN A 518 29.84 20.75 1.70
CA ASN A 518 29.14 21.57 0.73
C ASN A 518 27.65 21.77 1.09
N MET A 519 27.14 21.15 2.15
CA MET A 519 25.75 21.35 2.61
C MET A 519 25.55 22.76 3.19
N THR A 520 24.34 23.30 3.10
CA THR A 520 24.00 24.64 3.63
C THR A 520 23.35 24.57 5.01
N GLN A 521 22.57 23.52 5.27
CA GLN A 521 21.85 23.33 6.53
C GLN A 521 21.92 21.88 7.00
N LEU A 522 22.17 21.71 8.30
CA LEU A 522 22.02 20.44 8.99
C LEU A 522 21.04 20.57 10.14
N THR A 523 20.09 19.64 10.22
CA THR A 523 19.14 19.50 11.33
C THR A 523 19.30 18.12 11.97
N LEU A 524 19.59 18.09 13.27
CA LEU A 524 19.70 16.88 14.07
C LEU A 524 18.67 16.90 15.20
N LEU A 525 17.84 15.85 15.29
CA LEU A 525 16.67 15.85 16.18
C LEU A 525 16.90 15.19 17.55
N GLU A 526 17.82 14.22 17.65
CA GLU A 526 18.16 13.54 18.90
C GLU A 526 19.63 13.09 18.87
N GLN A 527 20.55 14.04 18.75
CA GLN A 527 21.97 13.74 18.61
C GLN A 527 22.59 13.26 19.94
N GLY A 528 23.12 12.04 19.93
CA GLY A 528 23.71 11.41 21.12
C GLY A 528 25.24 11.40 21.16
N THR A 529 25.91 11.51 20.01
CA THR A 529 27.38 11.47 19.90
C THR A 529 27.95 12.82 19.51
N ASN A 530 29.23 13.04 19.83
CA ASN A 530 29.94 14.26 19.45
C ASN A 530 30.28 14.22 17.95
N LEU A 531 30.06 15.34 17.28
CA LEU A 531 30.36 15.50 15.86
C LEU A 531 31.47 16.53 15.67
N ASP A 532 32.32 16.28 14.67
CA ASP A 532 33.31 17.26 14.20
C ASP A 532 32.73 18.02 13.00
N PHE A 533 32.58 19.33 13.18
CA PHE A 533 32.05 20.26 12.17
C PHE A 533 33.13 20.99 11.38
N SER A 534 34.42 20.73 11.63
CA SER A 534 35.54 21.44 10.98
C SER A 534 35.54 21.34 9.46
N ASP A 535 35.04 20.22 8.92
CA ASP A 535 34.93 20.00 7.48
C ASP A 535 33.68 20.65 6.84
N ALA A 536 32.71 21.15 7.61
CA ALA A 536 31.45 21.72 7.11
C ALA A 536 31.60 23.16 6.59
N SER A 537 32.45 23.34 5.58
CA SER A 537 32.93 24.65 5.12
C SER A 537 31.84 25.58 4.55
N SER A 538 30.76 25.02 4.00
CA SER A 538 29.67 25.78 3.36
C SER A 538 28.41 25.94 4.23
N MET A 539 28.40 25.38 5.44
CA MET A 539 27.21 25.38 6.29
C MET A 539 26.90 26.78 6.82
N THR A 540 25.66 27.23 6.63
CA THR A 540 25.16 28.53 7.12
C THR A 540 24.22 28.40 8.30
N THR A 541 23.61 27.22 8.50
CA THR A 541 22.63 26.99 9.57
C THR A 541 22.77 25.60 10.19
N LEU A 542 22.84 25.56 11.51
CA LEU A 542 22.82 24.34 12.31
C LEU A 542 21.61 24.34 13.24
N ASN A 543 20.71 23.37 13.07
CA ASN A 543 19.66 23.07 14.04
C ASN A 543 20.06 21.80 14.80
N TYR A 544 20.17 21.88 16.11
CA TYR A 544 20.69 20.77 16.91
C TYR A 544 19.85 20.54 18.15
N THR A 545 19.30 19.34 18.28
CA THR A 545 18.63 18.86 19.48
C THR A 545 19.38 17.66 20.02
N GLY A 546 19.85 17.76 21.27
CA GLY A 546 20.63 16.71 21.90
C GLY A 546 19.78 15.64 22.60
N LYS A 547 20.27 14.40 22.64
CA LYS A 547 19.63 13.26 23.32
C LYS A 547 19.99 13.22 24.80
N LEU A 548 19.03 12.87 25.67
CA LEU A 548 19.33 12.51 27.07
C LEU A 548 20.10 11.19 27.11
N LEU A 549 21.31 11.20 27.68
CA LEU A 549 22.20 10.02 27.63
C LEU A 549 22.12 9.10 28.85
N TYR A 550 21.54 9.57 29.96
CA TYR A 550 21.53 8.85 31.23
C TYR A 550 20.31 9.24 32.07
N SER A 551 20.02 8.44 33.10
CA SER A 551 18.85 8.65 33.98
C SER A 551 19.16 8.75 35.47
N ASP A 552 20.36 8.36 35.92
CA ASP A 552 20.59 8.05 37.34
C ASP A 552 21.99 8.35 37.91
N ALA A 553 22.96 8.84 37.13
CA ALA A 553 24.28 9.23 37.67
C ALA A 553 24.88 10.47 37.02
N MET A 554 25.55 11.28 37.84
CA MET A 554 26.25 12.52 37.46
C MET A 554 27.41 12.27 36.47
N ASP A 555 27.77 13.30 35.71
CA ASP A 555 28.84 13.37 34.71
C ASP A 555 28.65 12.44 33.50
N GLN A 556 27.41 12.15 33.13
CA GLN A 556 27.08 11.26 32.02
C GLN A 556 26.47 11.96 30.81
N GLN A 557 26.05 13.23 30.93
CA GLN A 557 25.70 14.03 29.75
C GLN A 557 26.97 14.40 28.96
N THR A 558 27.44 13.49 28.12
CA THR A 558 28.72 13.63 27.40
C THR A 558 28.60 14.24 26.01
N ASN A 559 27.39 14.40 25.49
CA ASN A 559 27.20 15.02 24.18
C ASN A 559 27.60 16.51 24.20
N SER A 560 28.27 16.93 23.15
CA SER A 560 28.88 18.25 23.01
C SER A 560 28.68 18.79 21.60
N VAL A 561 28.40 20.09 21.53
CA VAL A 561 28.41 20.87 20.30
C VAL A 561 29.60 21.82 20.40
N THR A 562 30.62 21.58 19.58
CA THR A 562 31.83 22.43 19.55
C THR A 562 31.97 23.04 18.17
N ILE A 563 31.87 24.37 18.12
CA ILE A 563 32.03 25.18 16.92
C ILE A 563 33.30 26.00 17.07
N THR A 564 34.25 25.80 16.16
CA THR A 564 35.51 26.56 16.15
C THR A 564 35.85 26.91 14.71
N ALA A 565 36.16 28.19 14.46
CA ALA A 565 36.65 28.66 13.16
C ALA A 565 35.74 28.34 11.95
N MET A 566 34.42 28.48 12.10
CA MET A 566 33.44 28.33 11.01
C MET A 566 32.94 29.71 10.52
N PRO A 567 33.55 30.31 9.47
CA PRO A 567 33.25 31.70 9.09
C PRO A 567 31.91 31.91 8.38
N LEU A 568 31.33 30.86 7.78
CA LEU A 568 30.06 30.94 7.06
C LEU A 568 28.84 30.55 7.90
N LEU A 569 29.05 29.93 9.07
CA LEU A 569 27.97 29.52 9.96
C LEU A 569 27.37 30.75 10.64
N ALA A 570 26.20 31.17 10.16
CA ALA A 570 25.52 32.36 10.66
C ALA A 570 24.53 32.05 11.79
N ASN A 571 23.79 30.95 11.68
CA ASN A 571 22.68 30.64 12.60
C ASN A 571 22.92 29.30 13.31
N ILE A 572 22.84 29.33 14.64
CA ILE A 572 22.84 28.13 15.48
C ILE A 572 21.55 28.14 16.31
N ASN A 573 20.72 27.12 16.12
CA ASN A 573 19.49 26.92 16.87
C ASN A 573 19.60 25.61 17.65
N ILE A 574 19.74 25.73 18.98
CA ILE A 574 19.67 24.58 19.87
C ILE A 574 18.22 24.37 20.29
N GLY A 575 17.64 23.23 19.87
CA GLY A 575 16.26 22.86 20.14
C GLY A 575 16.03 22.36 21.56
N ASP A 576 14.78 22.01 21.86
CA ASP A 576 14.36 21.50 23.18
C ASP A 576 14.86 20.06 23.42
N GLY A 577 16.11 19.95 23.85
CA GLY A 577 16.78 18.66 24.12
C GLY A 577 17.77 18.76 25.27
N TYR A 578 18.76 17.86 25.26
CA TYR A 578 19.72 17.71 26.35
C TYR A 578 21.15 17.78 25.84
N ILE A 579 21.94 18.74 26.32
CA ILE A 579 23.34 18.92 25.92
C ILE A 579 24.24 19.00 27.15
N GLY A 580 25.36 18.29 27.11
CA GLY A 580 26.41 18.41 28.12
C GLY A 580 27.18 19.70 27.96
N ASN A 581 27.79 19.91 26.79
CA ASN A 581 28.62 21.08 26.54
C ASN A 581 28.24 21.78 25.23
N LEU A 582 27.98 23.06 25.29
CA LEU A 582 27.86 23.94 24.12
C LEU A 582 29.05 24.89 24.13
N HIS A 583 29.96 24.75 23.16
CA HIS A 583 31.14 25.59 22.99
C HIS A 583 31.10 26.25 21.60
N VAL A 584 30.87 27.56 21.58
CA VAL A 584 30.78 28.36 20.35
C VAL A 584 31.89 29.41 20.37
N ASN A 585 32.90 29.17 19.54
CA ASN A 585 34.09 30.02 19.43
C ASN A 585 34.42 30.28 17.95
N GLY A 586 33.63 31.11 17.28
CA GLY A 586 33.70 31.31 15.84
C GLY A 586 33.26 32.70 15.37
N ALA A 587 34.07 33.32 14.53
CA ALA A 587 33.84 34.70 14.09
C ALA A 587 32.59 34.91 13.21
N GLY A 588 32.00 33.84 12.64
CA GLY A 588 30.91 33.91 11.66
C GLY A 588 29.48 33.91 12.23
N VAL A 589 29.29 33.48 13.48
CA VAL A 589 27.94 33.33 14.06
C VAL A 589 27.30 34.69 14.29
N VAL A 590 26.08 34.86 13.80
CA VAL A 590 25.26 36.09 13.91
C VAL A 590 24.14 35.89 14.94
N GLU A 591 23.49 34.73 14.92
CA GLU A 591 22.40 34.36 15.82
C GLU A 591 22.68 33.02 16.50
N LEU A 592 22.55 32.99 17.83
CA LEU A 592 22.59 31.78 18.65
C LEU A 592 21.39 31.77 19.61
N THR A 593 20.51 30.79 19.42
CA THR A 593 19.39 30.52 20.33
C THR A 593 19.55 29.17 21.00
N THR A 594 19.07 29.08 22.23
CA THR A 594 19.07 27.82 22.98
C THR A 594 17.74 27.53 23.63
N ALA A 595 17.39 26.25 23.71
CA ALA A 595 16.24 25.72 24.41
C ALA A 595 16.61 24.42 25.15
N GLY A 596 15.65 23.87 25.91
CA GLY A 596 15.83 22.61 26.61
C GLY A 596 16.76 22.71 27.81
N LYS A 597 17.65 21.72 27.97
CA LYS A 597 18.51 21.56 29.15
C LYS A 597 19.99 21.48 28.75
N ILE A 598 20.82 22.38 29.28
CA ILE A 598 22.26 22.44 28.97
C ILE A 598 23.06 22.52 30.28
N VAL A 599 24.17 21.76 30.38
CA VAL A 599 25.02 21.77 31.58
C VAL A 599 26.06 22.89 31.50
N ASN A 600 26.81 22.98 30.40
CA ASN A 600 27.86 23.98 30.23
C ASN A 600 27.69 24.74 28.93
N VAL A 601 27.74 26.07 29.01
CA VAL A 601 27.68 26.97 27.87
C VAL A 601 28.91 27.87 27.87
N GLN A 602 29.60 27.90 26.73
CA GLN A 602 30.68 28.82 26.43
C GLN A 602 30.44 29.45 25.07
N VAL A 603 30.26 30.77 25.04
CA VAL A 603 30.09 31.57 23.83
C VAL A 603 31.16 32.65 23.85
N ALA A 604 32.23 32.45 23.08
CA ALA A 604 33.40 33.32 23.12
C ALA A 604 33.91 33.76 21.75
N ASN A 605 34.46 34.98 21.65
CA ASN A 605 35.14 35.50 20.46
C ASN A 605 34.26 35.53 19.17
N ASN A 606 32.94 35.63 19.32
CA ASN A 606 32.03 35.70 18.17
C ASN A 606 31.81 37.17 17.79
N THR A 607 32.68 37.71 16.93
CA THR A 607 32.67 39.14 16.55
C THR A 607 31.46 39.57 15.73
N ALA A 608 30.78 38.62 15.08
CA ALA A 608 29.57 38.87 14.29
C ALA A 608 28.26 38.69 15.08
N LEU A 609 28.31 38.11 16.28
CA LEU A 609 27.14 37.71 17.07
C LEU A 609 26.40 38.95 17.57
N THR A 610 25.19 39.17 17.04
CA THR A 610 24.28 40.25 17.45
C THR A 610 23.23 39.72 18.42
N ASP A 611 22.75 38.50 18.17
CA ASP A 611 21.60 37.93 18.88
C ASP A 611 22.02 36.67 19.62
N LEU A 612 22.02 36.75 20.96
CA LEU A 612 22.28 35.63 21.86
C LEU A 612 21.11 35.47 22.82
N SER A 613 20.34 34.39 22.64
CA SER A 613 19.15 34.12 23.46
C SER A 613 19.29 32.82 24.24
N PHE A 614 19.19 32.92 25.56
CA PHE A 614 19.06 31.75 26.42
C PHE A 614 17.60 31.44 26.71
N GLY A 615 17.14 30.29 26.22
CA GLY A 615 15.83 29.71 26.53
C GLY A 615 15.95 28.31 27.14
N HIS A 616 17.17 27.91 27.53
CA HIS A 616 17.44 26.65 28.20
C HIS A 616 17.50 26.83 29.72
N ASP A 617 17.50 25.70 30.43
CA ASP A 617 17.63 25.61 31.89
C ASP A 617 18.62 24.49 32.27
N HIS A 618 18.87 24.29 33.57
CA HIS A 618 19.78 23.27 34.07
C HIS A 618 19.28 21.83 33.87
N LEU A 619 20.23 20.91 33.68
CA LEU A 619 19.94 19.48 33.70
C LEU A 619 19.98 18.93 35.13
N SER A 620 18.83 18.50 35.64
CA SER A 620 18.73 17.83 36.95
C SER A 620 19.45 16.48 36.95
N GLY A 621 20.10 16.15 38.08
CA GLY A 621 20.94 14.94 38.21
C GLY A 621 22.38 15.11 37.71
N GLU A 622 22.69 16.28 37.14
CA GLU A 622 24.01 16.64 36.62
C GLU A 622 24.70 17.70 37.50
N ARG A 623 25.95 18.04 37.20
CA ARG A 623 26.61 19.18 37.87
C ARG A 623 25.84 20.48 37.63
N ALA A 624 25.87 21.38 38.63
CA ALA A 624 25.37 22.75 38.50
C ALA A 624 25.98 23.46 37.28
N ALA A 625 25.14 24.24 36.59
CA ALA A 625 25.41 24.75 35.25
C ALA A 625 26.53 25.79 35.22
N THR A 626 27.19 25.94 34.07
CA THR A 626 28.19 27.00 33.83
C THR A 626 27.85 27.82 32.60
N VAL A 627 28.04 29.14 32.70
CA VAL A 627 27.87 30.08 31.59
C VAL A 627 29.10 30.97 31.49
N LEU A 628 29.75 30.93 30.33
CA LEU A 628 30.83 31.81 29.94
C LEU A 628 30.43 32.56 28.65
N VAL A 629 30.27 33.87 28.73
CA VAL A 629 29.99 34.74 27.58
C VAL A 629 31.09 35.79 27.50
N ALA A 630 32.04 35.60 26.58
CA ALA A 630 33.26 36.41 26.55
C ALA A 630 33.64 36.97 25.17
N SER A 631 34.04 38.24 25.10
CA SER A 631 34.59 38.83 23.87
C SER A 631 33.66 38.74 22.65
N ASN A 632 32.34 38.84 22.86
CA ASN A 632 31.37 38.94 21.77
C ASN A 632 31.08 40.43 21.50
N GLY A 633 31.60 40.94 20.39
CA GLY A 633 31.74 42.39 20.19
C GLY A 633 30.44 43.16 19.94
N LYS A 634 29.33 42.48 19.61
CA LYS A 634 28.10 43.11 19.13
C LYS A 634 26.83 42.74 19.91
N ILE A 635 26.91 41.90 20.93
CA ILE A 635 25.76 41.63 21.78
C ILE A 635 25.44 42.88 22.62
N GLU A 636 24.19 43.32 22.61
CA GLU A 636 23.74 44.53 23.34
C GLU A 636 23.00 44.21 24.65
N GLU A 637 22.35 43.05 24.69
CA GLU A 637 21.58 42.54 25.83
C GLU A 637 21.91 41.06 26.08
N LEU A 638 21.89 40.66 27.35
CA LEU A 638 22.04 39.27 27.76
C LEU A 638 21.08 38.95 28.91
N ASP A 639 20.17 38.02 28.70
CA ASP A 639 19.25 37.53 29.73
C ASP A 639 19.63 36.10 30.15
N LEU A 640 19.95 35.92 31.43
CA LEU A 640 20.27 34.61 32.02
C LEU A 640 19.11 34.03 32.84
N SER A 641 17.97 34.72 32.94
CA SER A 641 16.88 34.42 33.88
C SER A 641 16.27 33.02 33.73
N THR A 642 16.38 32.41 32.55
CA THR A 642 15.87 31.05 32.27
C THR A 642 16.72 29.97 32.92
N ILE A 643 17.97 30.27 33.28
CA ILE A 643 18.96 29.30 33.76
C ILE A 643 18.95 29.29 35.29
N ASN A 644 18.52 28.18 35.90
CA ASN A 644 18.61 27.97 37.34
C ASN A 644 19.81 27.08 37.71
N LYS A 645 20.06 26.86 39.01
CA LYS A 645 21.15 26.02 39.53
C LYS A 645 22.52 26.27 38.87
N ILE A 646 22.84 27.53 38.59
CA ILE A 646 24.12 27.92 38.01
C ILE A 646 25.20 28.07 39.10
N LYS A 647 26.41 27.57 38.83
CA LYS A 647 27.56 27.71 39.74
C LYS A 647 28.62 28.69 39.25
N THR A 648 28.63 28.99 37.95
CA THR A 648 29.62 29.90 37.38
C THR A 648 28.97 30.77 36.32
N VAL A 649 29.03 32.08 36.54
CA VAL A 649 28.65 33.12 35.58
C VAL A 649 29.90 33.93 35.29
N ASN A 650 30.39 33.89 34.06
CA ASN A 650 31.47 34.75 33.60
C ASN A 650 31.03 35.48 32.34
N VAL A 651 30.81 36.79 32.47
CA VAL A 651 30.44 37.69 31.38
C VAL A 651 31.54 38.74 31.25
N SER A 652 32.40 38.61 30.23
CA SER A 652 33.57 39.48 30.14
C SER A 652 33.94 39.96 28.74
N GLY A 653 34.41 41.20 28.62
CA GLY A 653 34.93 41.73 27.35
C GLY A 653 33.88 41.92 26.24
N ASN A 654 32.58 41.91 26.56
CA ASN A 654 31.51 42.14 25.58
C ASN A 654 31.27 43.65 25.46
N ALA A 655 32.06 44.31 24.61
CA ALA A 655 32.16 45.78 24.56
C ALA A 655 30.83 46.52 24.29
N SER A 656 29.88 45.88 23.60
CA SER A 656 28.57 46.46 23.27
C SER A 656 27.46 46.09 24.26
N LEU A 657 27.73 45.22 25.23
CA LEU A 657 26.72 44.72 26.17
C LEU A 657 26.33 45.82 27.16
N THR A 658 25.13 46.38 27.00
CA THR A 658 24.60 47.48 27.83
C THR A 658 23.54 47.03 28.84
N ALA A 659 22.96 45.85 28.69
CA ALA A 659 22.00 45.28 29.63
C ALA A 659 22.34 43.82 29.95
N LEU A 660 22.25 43.43 31.22
CA LEU A 660 22.47 42.07 31.69
C LEU A 660 21.48 41.74 32.82
N THR A 661 20.68 40.70 32.62
CA THR A 661 19.81 40.13 33.65
C THR A 661 20.45 38.88 34.23
N MET A 662 20.62 38.84 35.55
CA MET A 662 21.22 37.68 36.22
C MET A 662 20.35 36.43 36.21
N ALA A 663 21.04 35.30 36.41
CA ALA A 663 20.44 33.97 36.40
C ALA A 663 19.45 33.73 37.54
N GLY A 664 18.54 32.78 37.32
CA GLY A 664 17.62 32.31 38.35
C GLY A 664 18.33 31.53 39.46
N PHE A 665 17.80 31.64 40.67
CA PHE A 665 18.32 30.96 41.87
C PHE A 665 17.27 30.06 42.55
N SER A 666 16.12 29.84 41.90
CA SER A 666 15.06 28.94 42.38
C SER A 666 14.61 28.00 41.25
N PRO A 667 14.96 26.70 41.30
CA PRO A 667 15.62 26.01 42.42
C PRO A 667 17.10 26.38 42.57
N ALA A 668 17.60 26.31 43.81
CA ALA A 668 19.00 26.63 44.14
C ALA A 668 19.97 25.54 43.70
N ALA A 669 21.20 25.92 43.35
CA ALA A 669 22.31 24.99 43.26
C ALA A 669 22.60 24.34 44.63
N GLU A 670 23.07 23.09 44.62
CA GLU A 670 23.34 22.35 45.86
C GLU A 670 24.36 23.08 46.76
N PRO A 671 24.27 22.98 48.10
CA PRO A 671 25.12 23.72 49.03
C PRO A 671 26.63 23.47 48.88
N GLY A 672 27.02 22.35 48.28
CA GLY A 672 28.42 22.02 47.97
C GLY A 672 28.97 22.61 46.66
N ALA A 673 28.14 23.24 45.82
CA ALA A 673 28.60 23.84 44.57
C ALA A 673 29.28 25.20 44.83
N ALA A 674 30.49 25.42 44.33
CA ALA A 674 31.15 26.72 44.42
C ALA A 674 30.49 27.73 43.47
N ILE A 675 29.90 28.79 44.02
CA ILE A 675 29.22 29.85 43.26
C ILE A 675 30.22 30.97 42.96
N ASN A 676 30.46 31.23 41.68
CA ASN A 676 31.40 32.26 41.22
C ASN A 676 30.75 33.16 40.16
N VAL A 677 30.80 34.47 40.36
CA VAL A 677 30.33 35.48 39.41
C VAL A 677 31.49 36.40 39.02
N THR A 678 31.70 36.59 37.72
CA THR A 678 32.69 37.52 37.17
C THR A 678 32.06 38.35 36.06
N ILE A 679 32.00 39.66 36.24
CA ILE A 679 31.45 40.61 35.27
C ILE A 679 32.47 41.72 35.07
N SER A 680 33.12 41.78 33.91
CA SER A 680 34.17 42.78 33.66
C SER A 680 34.37 43.15 32.20
N GLY A 681 34.75 44.40 31.93
CA GLY A 681 35.09 44.85 30.57
C GLY A 681 33.92 44.79 29.57
N ASN A 682 32.68 44.86 30.06
CA ASN A 682 31.47 44.93 29.24
C ASN A 682 31.02 46.39 29.07
N GLY A 683 30.13 46.68 28.11
CA GLY A 683 29.56 48.02 27.88
C GLY A 683 28.60 48.54 28.96
N LEU A 684 28.45 47.81 30.07
CA LEU A 684 27.53 48.07 31.18
C LEU A 684 27.90 49.40 31.89
N THR A 685 26.87 50.15 32.27
CA THR A 685 27.00 51.48 32.86
C THR A 685 26.32 51.59 34.22
N ALA A 686 26.82 52.44 35.10
CA ALA A 686 26.19 52.80 36.37
C ALA A 686 26.50 54.26 36.75
N ASP A 687 25.70 54.81 37.65
CA ASP A 687 25.93 56.10 38.29
C ASP A 687 26.44 55.87 39.72
N TYR A 688 27.43 56.65 40.13
CA TYR A 688 28.09 56.53 41.44
C TYR A 688 28.03 57.85 42.20
N ASP A 689 27.42 57.82 43.37
CA ASP A 689 27.45 58.91 44.33
C ASP A 689 28.67 58.73 45.25
N THR A 690 29.57 59.71 45.24
CA THR A 690 30.82 59.66 45.99
C THR A 690 30.54 59.86 47.48
N ALA A 691 31.20 59.08 48.34
CA ALA A 691 31.09 59.27 49.78
C ALA A 691 31.56 60.68 50.19
N VAL A 692 30.85 61.28 51.15
CA VAL A 692 31.21 62.58 51.70
C VAL A 692 31.74 62.38 53.12
N ALA A 693 33.03 62.66 53.30
CA ALA A 693 33.68 62.55 54.61
C ALA A 693 32.95 63.39 55.67
N GLY A 694 32.68 62.77 56.81
CA GLY A 694 32.13 63.45 57.97
C GLY A 694 33.10 64.48 58.54
N SER A 695 32.56 65.53 59.15
CA SER A 695 33.34 66.46 59.99
C SER A 695 32.72 66.53 61.38
N GLU A 696 33.32 67.28 62.29
CA GLU A 696 32.70 67.56 63.60
C GLU A 696 31.31 68.23 63.48
N THR A 697 30.97 68.76 62.30
CA THR A 697 29.74 69.54 62.06
C THR A 697 28.85 69.00 60.93
N THR A 698 29.30 67.99 60.20
CA THR A 698 28.57 67.41 59.06
C THR A 698 28.58 65.88 59.18
N PRO A 699 27.42 65.20 59.10
CA PRO A 699 27.38 63.76 59.04
C PRO A 699 28.18 63.24 57.84
N TYR A 700 28.72 62.04 58.00
CA TYR A 700 29.21 61.25 56.88
C TYR A 700 28.03 60.85 55.98
N SER A 701 28.27 60.77 54.67
CA SER A 701 27.33 60.27 53.68
C SER A 701 27.97 59.12 52.94
N ASP A 702 27.29 57.97 52.94
CA ASP A 702 27.75 56.74 52.32
C ASP A 702 27.84 56.87 50.80
N ALA A 703 28.76 56.16 50.17
CA ALA A 703 28.79 56.01 48.72
C ALA A 703 27.61 55.16 48.25
N SER A 704 27.12 55.42 47.04
CA SER A 704 26.08 54.59 46.44
C SER A 704 26.35 54.32 44.96
N LEU A 705 26.04 53.12 44.50
CA LEU A 705 26.11 52.72 43.10
C LEU A 705 24.72 52.28 42.64
N SER A 706 24.23 52.93 41.60
CA SER A 706 22.90 52.68 41.03
C SER A 706 22.97 52.48 39.52
N ASP A 707 22.02 51.73 38.98
CA ASP A 707 21.92 51.50 37.55
C ASP A 707 20.45 51.51 37.09
N SER A 708 20.21 51.96 35.86
CA SER A 708 18.86 52.02 35.29
C SER A 708 18.37 50.69 34.69
N THR A 709 19.23 49.68 34.62
CA THR A 709 18.95 48.39 33.96
C THR A 709 18.48 47.30 34.91
N GLY A 710 18.63 47.49 36.22
CA GLY A 710 18.36 46.49 37.25
C GLY A 710 19.49 45.46 37.44
N LEU A 711 20.64 45.67 36.78
CA LEU A 711 21.80 44.76 36.83
C LEU A 711 22.29 44.59 38.26
N LEU A 712 22.63 45.69 38.94
CA LEU A 712 23.27 45.68 40.25
C LEU A 712 22.35 45.00 41.28
N CYS A 713 21.07 45.30 41.19
CA CYS A 713 20.05 44.65 42.00
C CYS A 713 20.01 43.14 41.75
N SER A 714 19.99 42.71 40.48
CA SER A 714 19.94 41.28 40.13
C SER A 714 21.19 40.51 40.58
N VAL A 715 22.38 41.12 40.50
CA VAL A 715 23.65 40.55 40.99
C VAL A 715 23.65 40.43 42.52
N SER A 716 23.25 41.51 43.21
CA SER A 716 23.16 41.55 44.67
C SER A 716 22.19 40.50 45.22
N GLN A 717 21.00 40.40 44.62
CA GLN A 717 20.01 39.38 44.98
C GLN A 717 20.54 37.96 44.79
N PHE A 718 21.19 37.69 43.65
CA PHE A 718 21.74 36.37 43.35
C PHE A 718 22.83 35.95 44.36
N ILE A 719 23.81 36.83 44.64
CA ILE A 719 24.91 36.53 45.57
C ILE A 719 24.40 36.40 47.02
N ASN A 720 23.59 37.36 47.49
CA ASN A 720 23.06 37.35 48.86
C ASN A 720 22.14 36.15 49.13
N PHE A 721 21.39 35.69 48.12
CA PHE A 721 20.60 34.47 48.24
C PHE A 721 21.46 33.26 48.57
N TYR A 722 22.60 33.08 47.88
CA TYR A 722 23.49 31.95 48.13
C TYR A 722 24.29 32.10 49.42
N ASP A 723 24.72 33.32 49.76
CA ASP A 723 25.46 33.60 51.00
C ASP A 723 24.59 33.35 52.25
N GLY A 724 23.30 33.68 52.17
CA GLY A 724 22.34 33.45 53.26
C GLY A 724 21.95 31.97 53.50
N GLN A 725 22.46 31.01 52.71
CA GLN A 725 22.15 29.59 52.89
C GLN A 725 22.94 28.97 54.05
N ALA A 726 22.26 28.64 55.14
CA ALA A 726 22.89 28.07 56.35
C ALA A 726 23.67 26.76 56.11
N ASP A 727 23.26 25.94 55.14
CA ASP A 727 23.88 24.64 54.85
C ASP A 727 25.03 24.72 53.82
N ARG A 728 25.32 25.90 53.28
CA ARG A 728 26.35 26.10 52.24
C ARG A 728 27.75 26.05 52.85
N THR A 729 28.63 25.26 52.21
CA THR A 729 29.99 25.00 52.71
C THR A 729 31.07 25.83 52.02
N VAL A 730 30.70 26.53 50.94
CA VAL A 730 31.61 27.36 50.15
C VAL A 730 30.99 28.75 49.97
N THR A 731 31.66 29.78 50.46
CA THR A 731 31.24 31.18 50.30
C THR A 731 31.18 31.54 48.81
N PRO A 732 30.10 32.17 48.33
CA PRO A 732 30.03 32.70 46.97
C PRO A 732 31.13 33.73 46.72
N THR A 733 31.66 33.76 45.50
CA THR A 733 32.64 34.78 45.08
C THR A 733 32.07 35.67 43.98
N LEU A 734 32.46 36.95 44.00
CA LEU A 734 32.07 37.96 43.03
C LEU A 734 33.33 38.69 42.56
N SER A 735 33.32 39.14 41.31
CA SER A 735 34.21 40.18 40.81
C SER A 735 33.43 41.01 39.80
N LEU A 736 33.07 42.22 40.18
CA LEU A 736 32.26 43.15 39.39
C LEU A 736 33.09 44.40 39.07
N ASN A 737 33.32 44.64 37.78
CA ASN A 737 34.03 45.82 37.29
C ASN A 737 33.36 46.38 36.03
N LEU A 738 32.54 47.42 36.20
CA LEU A 738 31.85 48.09 35.10
C LEU A 738 32.81 48.98 34.32
N ALA A 739 32.68 49.02 32.99
CA ALA A 739 33.61 49.79 32.15
C ALA A 739 33.33 51.30 32.16
N LYS A 740 32.12 51.70 32.54
CA LYS A 740 31.66 53.10 32.47
C LYS A 740 30.80 53.44 33.69
N VAL A 741 31.43 54.03 34.69
CA VAL A 741 30.76 54.55 35.89
C VAL A 741 30.90 56.06 35.89
N THR A 742 29.77 56.78 35.96
CA THR A 742 29.74 58.25 35.99
C THR A 742 29.59 58.71 37.43
N ASN A 743 30.54 59.51 37.94
CA ASN A 743 30.46 60.02 39.31
C ASN A 743 29.59 61.29 39.44
N ASP A 744 29.13 61.57 40.64
CA ASP A 744 28.33 62.73 41.05
C ASP A 744 29.13 64.04 41.23
N ALA A 745 30.41 64.06 40.84
CA ALA A 745 31.26 65.22 40.98
C ALA A 745 30.70 66.45 40.22
N ALA A 746 31.05 67.66 40.67
CA ALA A 746 30.61 68.92 40.04
C ALA A 746 30.95 69.02 38.53
N THR A 747 31.94 68.25 38.07
CA THR A 747 32.14 67.92 36.66
C THR A 747 32.22 66.39 36.56
N PRO A 748 31.12 65.72 36.15
CA PRO A 748 31.08 64.27 36.11
C PRO A 748 32.18 63.69 35.25
N VAL A 749 32.84 62.65 35.76
CA VAL A 749 33.88 61.88 35.08
C VAL A 749 33.37 60.47 34.91
N THR A 750 33.48 59.94 33.69
CA THR A 750 33.22 58.53 33.41
C THR A 750 34.55 57.76 33.42
N ALA A 751 34.66 56.75 34.28
CA ALA A 751 35.82 55.88 34.39
C ALA A 751 35.40 54.40 34.58
N THR A 752 36.35 53.48 34.75
CA THR A 752 36.01 52.13 35.20
C THR A 752 35.53 52.16 36.66
N LEU A 753 34.70 51.21 37.08
CA LEU A 753 34.27 51.10 38.48
C LEU A 753 35.49 51.05 39.40
N SER A 754 36.52 50.28 39.01
CA SER A 754 37.76 50.20 39.77
C SER A 754 38.49 51.51 39.94
N ASP A 755 38.56 52.33 38.91
CA ASP A 755 39.19 53.65 39.00
C ASP A 755 38.34 54.60 39.86
N THR A 756 37.01 54.54 39.75
CA THR A 756 36.08 55.35 40.54
C THR A 756 36.19 55.03 42.03
N LEU A 757 36.10 53.76 42.43
CA LEU A 757 36.24 53.32 43.82
C LEU A 757 37.65 53.60 44.37
N SER A 758 38.68 53.42 43.55
CA SER A 758 40.06 53.79 43.92
C SER A 758 40.22 55.30 44.16
N GLY A 759 39.42 56.13 43.49
CA GLY A 759 39.41 57.58 43.64
C GLY A 759 38.70 58.08 44.91
N ASP A 760 37.75 57.31 45.44
CA ASP A 760 36.94 57.71 46.60
C ASP A 760 37.67 57.45 47.92
N THR A 761 38.45 58.44 48.37
CA THR A 761 39.17 58.34 49.64
C THR A 761 38.25 58.33 50.86
N ALA A 762 37.04 58.88 50.77
CA ALA A 762 36.10 58.91 51.88
C ALA A 762 35.48 57.52 52.11
N ALA A 763 35.01 56.87 51.04
CA ALA A 763 34.45 55.51 51.12
C ALA A 763 35.48 54.49 51.63
N LYS A 764 36.75 54.63 51.22
CA LYS A 764 37.86 53.79 51.74
C LYS A 764 38.14 54.01 53.23
N ALA A 765 37.86 55.22 53.73
CA ALA A 765 38.12 55.63 55.10
C ALA A 765 36.93 55.39 56.04
N GLY A 766 35.74 55.16 55.51
CA GLY A 766 34.54 54.90 56.30
C GLY A 766 34.14 56.06 57.22
N LEU A 767 33.24 55.74 58.16
CA LEU A 767 32.67 56.67 59.12
C LEU A 767 33.72 57.24 60.10
N ASP A 768 34.72 56.45 60.47
CA ASP A 768 35.77 56.81 61.43
C ASP A 768 36.92 57.63 60.81
N GLY A 769 36.95 57.74 59.47
CA GLY A 769 37.94 58.50 58.71
C GLY A 769 39.31 57.81 58.60
N VAL A 770 39.40 56.51 58.89
CA VAL A 770 40.62 55.71 58.83
C VAL A 770 40.49 54.59 57.80
N ALA A 771 41.35 54.63 56.77
CA ALA A 771 41.34 53.61 55.74
C ALA A 771 41.65 52.19 56.25
N GLY A 772 40.90 51.21 55.76
CA GLY A 772 41.05 49.80 56.11
C GLY A 772 40.40 49.39 57.44
N GLY A 773 39.52 50.24 57.97
CA GLY A 773 38.64 49.95 59.11
C GLY A 773 37.51 48.97 58.78
N ALA A 774 36.73 48.58 59.80
CA ALA A 774 35.58 47.68 59.64
C ALA A 774 34.34 48.38 59.02
N ASP A 775 34.39 49.70 58.94
CA ASP A 775 33.38 50.62 58.40
C ASP A 775 33.77 51.18 57.03
N ALA A 776 34.88 50.71 56.44
CA ALA A 776 35.23 51.03 55.07
C ALA A 776 34.20 50.40 54.11
N GLU A 777 33.70 51.20 53.17
CA GLU A 777 32.69 50.76 52.19
C GLU A 777 33.32 50.04 51.01
N THR A 778 34.54 50.43 50.61
CA THR A 778 35.35 49.86 49.53
C THR A 778 36.80 49.72 49.97
N ASP A 779 37.51 48.71 49.45
CA ASP A 779 38.98 48.64 49.55
C ASP A 779 39.71 49.24 48.33
N GLY A 780 38.94 49.66 47.32
CA GLY A 780 39.41 50.21 46.06
C GLY A 780 39.76 49.13 45.03
N GLY A 781 39.21 49.24 43.82
CA GLY A 781 39.36 48.20 42.81
C GLY A 781 38.00 47.71 42.34
N ALA A 782 37.93 46.48 41.83
CA ALA A 782 36.65 45.89 41.46
C ALA A 782 35.89 45.49 42.73
N ILE A 783 34.56 45.50 42.71
CA ILE A 783 33.78 44.94 43.82
C ILE A 783 34.05 43.43 43.85
N ASP A 784 34.78 42.96 44.85
CA ASP A 784 35.22 41.56 44.93
C ASP A 784 34.82 40.84 46.24
N SER A 785 34.14 41.57 47.13
CA SER A 785 33.60 41.03 48.38
C SER A 785 32.10 41.30 48.53
N ILE A 786 31.42 40.41 49.26
CA ILE A 786 29.98 40.55 49.56
C ILE A 786 29.73 41.76 50.47
N ALA A 787 30.66 42.05 51.39
CA ALA A 787 30.58 43.20 52.28
C ALA A 787 30.61 44.52 51.50
N GLU A 788 31.56 44.66 50.57
CA GLU A 788 31.67 45.83 49.69
C GLU A 788 30.45 45.97 48.77
N MET A 789 29.99 44.87 48.17
CA MET A 789 28.78 44.86 47.35
C MET A 789 27.55 45.36 48.15
N THR A 790 27.40 44.92 49.40
CA THR A 790 26.27 45.28 50.26
C THR A 790 26.36 46.72 50.78
N ALA A 791 27.58 47.25 50.92
CA ALA A 791 27.81 48.63 51.35
C ALA A 791 27.51 49.64 50.24
N ILE A 792 27.88 49.33 48.99
CA ILE A 792 27.88 50.30 47.89
C ILE A 792 26.65 50.19 46.99
N ILE A 793 26.15 48.99 46.70
CA ILE A 793 24.99 48.85 45.81
C ILE A 793 23.74 49.29 46.57
N ASP A 794 23.06 50.32 46.05
CA ASP A 794 21.85 50.84 46.69
C ASP A 794 20.74 49.77 46.76
N THR A 795 20.00 49.77 47.86
CA THR A 795 18.97 48.78 48.14
C THR A 795 17.92 48.76 47.03
N CYS A 796 17.75 47.59 46.41
CA CYS A 796 16.67 47.31 45.47
C CYS A 796 15.31 47.78 46.04
N SER A 797 14.75 48.85 45.50
CA SER A 797 13.41 49.35 45.90
C SER A 797 12.28 48.68 45.13
#